data_AF-A0A5N5XHC1-F1
#
_entry.id   AF-A0A5N5XHC1-F1
#
_cell.length_a   1.000
_cell.length_b   1.000
_cell.length_c   1.000
_cell.angle_alpha   90.00
_cell.angle_beta   90.00
_cell.angle_gamma   90.00
#
_symmetry.space_group_name_H-M   'P 1'
#
loop_
_entity.id
_entity.type
_entity.pdbx_description
1 polymer ?
#
loop_
_entity_poly.entity_id
_entity_poly.type
_entity_poly.pdbx_seq_one_letter_code
_entity_poly.pdbx_strand_id
1 'polypeptide(L)'
;MRFDTLSLLSFVSQVPTLVVASLSGSVGPLTSASTKAATRTCNVLDYGAKADKTTDLGPPLASAFADCKSGGLVYVPKGDYALATWAKLSGGKAWALQIDGTIYRTGTDGGNMIFIEHSSDFELFSSASSGAMQGLGYEFHKRNSYSGPRLLRLYDVSDFAVHDFILVDAPSFHFSLDTCTNGEVYNMAIRGGNRGGLDGVDVWSTNIWIHDVEVTNKDECVTVKSPSKNILVENIYCNWSGGCGMGSLGKDTDISDITYRNIYTWNSNNMMFIKSNGGSGSASNLLFENFIGHGNAYSFNIDSYWASMSSQGGDGVELSNITLRNWKGTEANGAARGPIKIVCPDGATCYDITIEDFAMWTEDSSRQRQWYSCRNGYGSGFCLKSGSSHTSYEATTTTVTSAPSGYSAATMAADLKTDFGTTVSIPIPTIPTSFYPGATPYSALLANSASSVAKVRAVVASSRPTTAANEVTPTIVAQQAATSAPSPIVATEQSTEQPSGKPSGEAVGACPSYKLPEMASSQATDSSPPDGTGVIQLDPWLEPFQDALKQRFSFIEGWVKAINETEGGLEKFSKGYERFGLNVQANGDIVYREWAPNAAQAQLVGDFNNWDVTTHPMKKNDFGVWEITVPAVGGAPAIPHNSKIKITMVTPSGERIYRIPAWIKRVVQDLNVSPTYESVFWNPPAEDQYKFQHFRPKKPESLRIYEAHVGISSPETKVATYKEFTANMLPRIKYLGYNAIQLMAIMEHAYYASFGYQVNNFFAASSRYGTPEDLKELVDKAHSMGLVVLLDVVHSHASKNVLDGLNMFDGTDHLYFHGGAKGRHELWDSRLFNYGNHEVLRFLLSNLRFWMEEYGFDGFRFDGVTSMLYTHHGIGTRHGEKTIAYAESHDQALVGDKTLMMWLCDKEMYTHMSILSEFTPVIERGMALHKMIRLITHALGGEGYLNFEGNEFGHPEWLDFPREGNNNSFWYARRQLNLTEDPLLRYKFLNEFDRSLQLTEEKYGWLHSPQAFISLKHEVDKVLVFERAGLLWIFNFHPTESFTDYRVGVEQAGTYRIVLDTDDTAFGGFNRNQKETRFFTTDFSWNGRSNYLQVYIPTRTALVLALEETQ
;
A
#
# COMPACT_ATOMS: atom_id res chain seq x y z
N MET A 1 -37.86 -7.04 55.90
CA MET A 1 -38.13 -5.60 55.67
C MET A 1 -38.21 -5.37 54.15
N ARG A 2 -38.58 -4.17 53.69
CA ARG A 2 -38.65 -3.80 52.26
C ARG A 2 -37.51 -2.83 51.89
N PHE A 3 -37.30 -2.65 50.58
CA PHE A 3 -36.49 -1.60 49.94
C PHE A 3 -34.97 -1.80 50.06
N ASP A 4 -34.14 -1.46 49.06
CA ASP A 4 -34.46 -1.04 47.68
C ASP A 4 -33.35 -1.38 46.67
N THR A 5 -33.63 -1.19 45.38
CA THR A 5 -32.65 -1.31 44.28
C THR A 5 -31.82 -0.04 44.07
N LEU A 6 -30.49 -0.14 43.93
CA LEU A 6 -29.69 0.53 42.87
C LEU A 6 -28.18 0.20 42.95
N SER A 7 -27.45 0.61 41.91
CA SER A 7 -25.99 0.84 41.85
C SER A 7 -25.02 -0.34 42.05
N LEU A 8 -24.65 -0.99 40.93
CA LEU A 8 -23.41 -1.76 40.83
C LEU A 8 -22.86 -1.68 39.38
N LEU A 9 -22.48 -0.47 38.96
CA LEU A 9 -22.14 -0.17 37.56
C LEU A 9 -21.21 1.07 37.44
N SER A 10 -19.93 0.95 37.83
CA SER A 10 -18.91 2.01 37.61
C SER A 10 -17.46 1.57 37.87
N PHE A 11 -16.91 0.68 37.03
CA PHE A 11 -15.45 0.53 36.88
C PHE A 11 -15.09 0.14 35.43
N VAL A 12 -15.41 1.02 34.48
CA VAL A 12 -14.88 0.95 33.12
C VAL A 12 -13.46 1.52 33.15
N SER A 13 -12.45 0.68 32.90
CA SER A 13 -11.09 1.15 32.63
C SER A 13 -11.07 1.82 31.25
N GLN A 14 -10.83 3.13 31.21
CA GLN A 14 -10.64 3.86 29.96
C GLN A 14 -9.40 3.33 29.24
N VAL A 15 -9.62 2.64 28.11
CA VAL A 15 -8.58 2.41 27.10
C VAL A 15 -8.68 3.58 26.13
N PRO A 16 -7.62 4.39 25.92
CA PRO A 16 -7.67 5.48 24.94
C PRO A 16 -7.79 4.89 23.53
N THR A 17 -8.94 5.08 22.90
CA THR A 17 -9.15 4.73 21.50
C THR A 17 -8.38 5.71 20.61
N LEU A 18 -7.30 5.24 19.98
CA LEU A 18 -6.57 5.98 18.96
C LEU A 18 -7.43 6.13 17.69
N VAL A 19 -8.36 7.10 17.73
CA VAL A 19 -9.08 7.59 16.56
C VAL A 19 -8.08 8.40 15.72
N VAL A 20 -7.46 7.73 14.74
CA VAL A 20 -6.61 8.41 13.76
C VAL A 20 -7.50 9.16 12.79
N ALA A 21 -7.27 10.46 12.64
CA ALA A 21 -7.97 11.26 11.65
C ALA A 21 -7.48 10.94 10.24
N SER A 22 -8.27 10.14 9.52
CA SER A 22 -8.15 9.88 8.09
C SER A 22 -9.01 10.85 7.28
N LEU A 23 -8.68 11.02 6.00
CA LEU A 23 -9.61 11.58 5.02
C LEU A 23 -10.92 10.75 5.03
N SER A 24 -12.06 11.39 4.87
CA SER A 24 -13.38 10.74 4.85
C SER A 24 -13.80 10.23 3.47
N GLY A 25 -12.97 10.44 2.46
CA GLY A 25 -13.18 10.03 1.07
C GLY A 25 -12.06 10.53 0.18
N SER A 26 -12.23 10.39 -1.14
CA SER A 26 -11.31 10.96 -2.13
C SER A 26 -11.17 12.48 -2.00
N VAL A 27 -10.01 12.99 -2.37
CA VAL A 27 -9.70 14.41 -2.58
C VAL A 27 -9.23 14.61 -4.02
N GLY A 28 -9.19 15.86 -4.48
CA GLY A 28 -8.75 16.19 -5.85
C GLY A 28 -9.90 16.31 -6.86
N PRO A 29 -9.58 16.68 -8.12
CA PRO A 29 -10.57 16.89 -9.17
C PRO A 29 -11.19 15.57 -9.69
N LEU A 30 -12.48 15.62 -10.04
CA LEU A 30 -13.21 14.48 -10.61
C LEU A 30 -12.85 14.18 -12.08
N THR A 31 -12.26 15.15 -12.80
CA THR A 31 -11.70 14.95 -14.15
C THR A 31 -10.37 15.69 -14.30
N SER A 32 -9.43 15.11 -15.05
CA SER A 32 -8.09 15.69 -15.23
C SER A 32 -8.09 16.99 -16.06
N ALA A 33 -7.10 17.86 -15.85
CA ALA A 33 -6.85 19.03 -16.70
C ALA A 33 -6.77 18.67 -18.19
N SER A 34 -6.24 17.49 -18.54
CA SER A 34 -6.20 17.00 -19.93
C SER A 34 -7.60 16.67 -20.49
N THR A 35 -8.53 16.19 -19.66
CA THR A 35 -9.93 15.96 -20.03
C THR A 35 -10.63 17.31 -20.24
N LYS A 36 -10.43 18.24 -19.30
CA LYS A 36 -10.97 19.61 -19.34
C LYS A 36 -10.48 20.38 -20.57
N ALA A 37 -9.17 20.32 -20.86
CA ALA A 37 -8.55 20.95 -22.03
C ALA A 37 -9.07 20.40 -23.37
N ALA A 38 -9.40 19.10 -23.42
CA ALA A 38 -9.91 18.44 -24.63
C ALA A 38 -11.32 18.91 -25.02
N THR A 39 -12.15 19.35 -24.06
CA THR A 39 -13.43 20.02 -24.34
C THR A 39 -13.19 21.38 -24.99
N ARG A 40 -12.36 22.22 -24.34
CA ARG A 40 -11.99 23.56 -24.78
C ARG A 40 -10.76 24.04 -24.03
N THR A 41 -9.85 24.70 -24.73
CA THR A 41 -8.79 25.52 -24.11
C THR A 41 -9.05 27.00 -24.41
N CYS A 42 -9.14 27.82 -23.37
CA CYS A 42 -9.33 29.27 -23.44
C CYS A 42 -8.01 29.97 -23.05
N ASN A 43 -7.15 30.21 -24.03
CA ASN A 43 -5.89 30.91 -23.82
C ASN A 43 -6.15 32.42 -23.67
N VAL A 44 -5.74 33.03 -22.56
CA VAL A 44 -6.00 34.45 -22.25
C VAL A 44 -5.46 35.43 -23.31
N LEU A 45 -4.48 35.03 -24.12
CA LEU A 45 -3.98 35.84 -25.25
C LEU A 45 -5.07 36.08 -26.30
N ASP A 46 -5.94 35.09 -26.55
CA ASP A 46 -7.05 35.20 -27.50
C ASP A 46 -8.16 36.17 -27.01
N TYR A 47 -8.19 36.41 -25.69
CA TYR A 47 -9.07 37.38 -25.02
C TYR A 47 -8.37 38.73 -24.74
N GLY A 48 -7.18 38.95 -25.34
CA GLY A 48 -6.49 40.24 -25.35
C GLY A 48 -5.40 40.44 -24.29
N ALA A 49 -5.07 39.43 -23.48
CA ALA A 49 -3.95 39.52 -22.54
C ALA A 49 -2.60 39.63 -23.29
N LYS A 50 -1.58 40.16 -22.61
CA LYS A 50 -0.20 40.22 -23.14
C LYS A 50 0.81 39.98 -22.03
N ALA A 51 1.86 39.22 -22.36
CA ALA A 51 3.02 38.98 -21.51
C ALA A 51 4.01 40.17 -21.55
N ASP A 52 3.53 41.39 -21.31
CA ASP A 52 4.31 42.64 -21.37
C ASP A 52 4.48 43.35 -20.00
N LYS A 53 4.00 42.73 -18.91
CA LYS A 53 4.01 43.26 -17.54
C LYS A 53 3.31 44.62 -17.34
N THR A 54 2.48 45.05 -18.29
CA THR A 54 1.77 46.35 -18.25
C THR A 54 0.28 46.26 -18.63
N THR A 55 -0.08 45.38 -19.57
CA THR A 55 -1.45 45.07 -19.98
C THR A 55 -2.14 44.24 -18.90
N ASP A 56 -3.33 44.66 -18.47
CA ASP A 56 -4.10 43.99 -17.41
C ASP A 56 -4.66 42.63 -17.87
N LEU A 57 -4.27 41.58 -17.16
CA LEU A 57 -4.74 40.21 -17.32
C LEU A 57 -6.17 40.00 -16.81
N GLY A 58 -6.69 40.86 -15.92
CA GLY A 58 -7.96 40.65 -15.22
C GLY A 58 -9.16 40.43 -16.15
N PRO A 59 -9.48 41.39 -17.05
CA PRO A 59 -10.61 41.24 -17.98
C PRO A 59 -10.43 40.09 -19.01
N PRO A 60 -9.24 39.87 -19.62
CA PRO A 60 -8.97 38.68 -20.43
C PRO A 60 -9.17 37.36 -19.68
N LEU A 61 -8.69 37.25 -18.42
CA LEU A 61 -8.80 36.05 -17.59
C LEU A 61 -10.26 35.77 -17.20
N ALA A 62 -11.01 36.79 -16.82
CA ALA A 62 -12.45 36.67 -16.56
C ALA A 62 -13.25 36.27 -17.81
N SER A 63 -12.85 36.76 -18.99
CA SER A 63 -13.48 36.39 -20.27
C SER A 63 -13.16 34.95 -20.67
N ALA A 64 -11.88 34.55 -20.58
CA ALA A 64 -11.45 33.17 -20.84
C ALA A 64 -12.13 32.18 -19.88
N PHE A 65 -12.30 32.55 -18.60
CA PHE A 65 -13.09 31.78 -17.65
C PHE A 65 -14.57 31.70 -18.06
N ALA A 66 -15.23 32.81 -18.39
CA ALA A 66 -16.63 32.81 -18.79
C ALA A 66 -16.92 31.83 -19.96
N ASP A 67 -15.94 31.67 -20.86
CA ASP A 67 -16.00 30.80 -22.04
C ASP A 67 -15.58 29.34 -21.80
N CYS A 68 -14.86 29.03 -20.70
CA CYS A 68 -14.39 27.68 -20.34
C CYS A 68 -14.96 27.11 -19.02
N LYS A 69 -15.69 27.89 -18.22
CA LYS A 69 -16.18 27.47 -16.88
C LYS A 69 -17.22 26.33 -16.86
N SER A 70 -17.59 25.79 -18.02
CA SER A 70 -18.58 24.72 -18.19
C SER A 70 -17.95 23.50 -18.88
N GLY A 71 -16.75 23.08 -18.47
CA GLY A 71 -16.05 21.90 -19.01
C GLY A 71 -14.63 22.10 -19.55
N GLY A 72 -14.02 23.29 -19.45
CA GLY A 72 -12.81 23.68 -20.20
C GLY A 72 -11.59 24.08 -19.35
N LEU A 73 -10.41 24.17 -19.98
CA LEU A 73 -9.18 24.68 -19.38
C LEU A 73 -8.93 26.15 -19.77
N VAL A 74 -8.74 27.01 -18.78
CA VAL A 74 -8.25 28.38 -18.95
C VAL A 74 -6.73 28.36 -18.88
N TYR A 75 -6.04 28.95 -19.87
CA TYR A 75 -4.58 28.94 -19.96
C TYR A 75 -3.99 30.34 -19.91
N VAL A 76 -3.07 30.57 -18.97
CA VAL A 76 -2.15 31.71 -18.92
C VAL A 76 -0.75 31.23 -19.31
N PRO A 77 -0.29 31.48 -20.55
CA PRO A 77 1.02 31.02 -21.03
C PRO A 77 2.20 31.58 -20.25
N LYS A 78 3.40 31.04 -20.53
CA LYS A 78 4.66 31.53 -19.97
C LYS A 78 4.96 32.98 -20.39
N GLY A 79 5.14 33.86 -19.40
CA GLY A 79 5.54 35.26 -19.56
C GLY A 79 5.20 36.11 -18.34
N ASP A 80 5.49 37.41 -18.39
CA ASP A 80 5.22 38.38 -17.32
C ASP A 80 3.90 39.12 -17.57
N TYR A 81 2.91 38.95 -16.68
CA TYR A 81 1.59 39.57 -16.80
C TYR A 81 1.35 40.57 -15.68
N ALA A 82 0.68 41.69 -15.97
CA ALA A 82 0.17 42.59 -14.94
C ALA A 82 -1.26 42.20 -14.57
N LEU A 83 -1.63 42.31 -13.30
CA LEU A 83 -3.00 42.17 -12.83
C LEU A 83 -3.42 43.44 -12.09
N ALA A 84 -4.23 44.27 -12.75
CA ALA A 84 -4.78 45.51 -12.22
C ALA A 84 -6.22 45.33 -11.73
N THR A 85 -7.01 44.52 -12.46
CA THR A 85 -8.37 44.13 -12.08
C THR A 85 -8.35 42.73 -11.46
N TRP A 86 -8.90 42.57 -10.25
CA TRP A 86 -8.98 41.27 -9.57
C TRP A 86 -9.91 40.29 -10.29
N ALA A 87 -9.45 39.05 -10.43
CA ALA A 87 -10.15 38.00 -11.14
C ALA A 87 -11.07 37.22 -10.17
N LYS A 88 -12.35 37.59 -10.13
CA LYS A 88 -13.39 36.82 -9.43
C LYS A 88 -14.00 35.79 -10.38
N LEU A 89 -13.68 34.51 -10.17
CA LEU A 89 -14.05 33.39 -11.04
C LEU A 89 -15.10 32.54 -10.31
N SER A 90 -16.36 32.64 -10.74
CA SER A 90 -17.54 32.18 -9.99
C SER A 90 -18.42 31.22 -10.79
N GLY A 91 -18.81 30.10 -10.17
CA GLY A 91 -19.75 29.15 -10.76
C GLY A 91 -19.16 28.24 -11.84
N GLY A 92 -17.92 27.76 -11.65
CA GLY A 92 -17.23 26.89 -12.61
C GLY A 92 -17.41 25.40 -12.33
N LYS A 93 -17.56 24.58 -13.38
CA LYS A 93 -17.77 23.13 -13.28
C LYS A 93 -16.90 22.38 -14.27
N ALA A 94 -16.20 21.33 -13.79
CA ALA A 94 -15.27 20.52 -14.57
C ALA A 94 -14.29 21.39 -15.38
N TRP A 95 -13.53 22.24 -14.68
CA TRP A 95 -12.70 23.27 -15.31
C TRP A 95 -11.32 23.37 -14.67
N ALA A 96 -10.34 23.89 -15.42
CA ALA A 96 -8.96 24.03 -14.95
C ALA A 96 -8.42 25.43 -15.21
N LEU A 97 -7.44 25.86 -14.41
CA LEU A 97 -6.69 27.10 -14.54
C LEU A 97 -5.19 26.78 -14.58
N GLN A 98 -4.67 26.59 -15.78
CA GLN A 98 -3.23 26.40 -16.00
C GLN A 98 -2.54 27.77 -16.09
N ILE A 99 -1.57 28.03 -15.24
CA ILE A 99 -0.77 29.25 -15.22
C ILE A 99 0.70 28.88 -15.29
N ASP A 100 1.34 29.10 -16.44
CA ASP A 100 2.78 28.93 -16.64
C ASP A 100 3.56 30.26 -16.69
N GLY A 101 2.84 31.38 -16.60
CA GLY A 101 3.39 32.73 -16.46
C GLY A 101 3.59 33.17 -15.00
N THR A 102 4.22 34.33 -14.84
CA THR A 102 4.25 35.06 -13.57
C THR A 102 3.26 36.23 -13.62
N ILE A 103 2.32 36.24 -12.68
CA ILE A 103 1.29 37.29 -12.55
C ILE A 103 1.74 38.27 -11.45
N TYR A 104 1.99 39.52 -11.85
CA TYR A 104 2.43 40.60 -10.98
C TYR A 104 1.25 41.47 -10.55
N ARG A 105 1.14 41.76 -9.24
CA ARG A 105 0.17 42.73 -8.72
C ARG A 105 0.45 44.14 -9.25
N THR A 106 -0.48 44.71 -10.02
CA THR A 106 -0.50 46.16 -10.33
C THR A 106 -1.75 46.86 -9.81
N GLY A 107 -2.75 46.11 -9.35
CA GLY A 107 -4.01 46.62 -8.79
C GLY A 107 -3.90 47.25 -7.39
N THR A 108 -5.02 47.83 -6.97
CA THR A 108 -5.20 48.70 -5.79
C THR A 108 -5.45 47.95 -4.48
N ASP A 109 -5.59 48.68 -3.37
CA ASP A 109 -5.67 48.14 -2.01
C ASP A 109 -6.88 47.19 -1.78
N GLY A 110 -6.63 46.08 -1.08
CA GLY A 110 -7.64 45.12 -0.61
C GLY A 110 -8.13 44.10 -1.66
N GLY A 111 -8.86 43.07 -1.19
CA GLY A 111 -9.39 41.98 -2.02
C GLY A 111 -8.48 40.74 -2.08
N ASN A 112 -8.64 39.92 -3.13
CA ASN A 112 -7.71 38.84 -3.48
C ASN A 112 -7.39 38.96 -4.98
N MET A 113 -6.16 38.72 -5.41
CA MET A 113 -5.76 38.81 -6.83
C MET A 113 -6.56 37.83 -7.70
N ILE A 114 -6.62 36.56 -7.30
CA ILE A 114 -7.51 35.56 -7.86
C ILE A 114 -8.43 35.05 -6.74
N PHE A 115 -9.74 35.13 -6.98
CA PHE A 115 -10.75 34.63 -6.06
C PHE A 115 -11.67 33.66 -6.81
N ILE A 116 -11.59 32.39 -6.46
CA ILE A 116 -12.38 31.31 -7.07
C ILE A 116 -13.51 30.94 -6.11
N GLU A 117 -14.74 30.85 -6.60
CA GLU A 117 -15.89 30.53 -5.75
C GLU A 117 -16.94 29.64 -6.42
N HIS A 118 -17.76 28.98 -5.61
CA HIS A 118 -18.96 28.23 -6.02
C HIS A 118 -18.68 27.24 -7.17
N SER A 119 -17.58 26.50 -7.06
CA SER A 119 -17.01 25.71 -8.16
C SER A 119 -16.84 24.24 -7.80
N SER A 120 -16.93 23.34 -8.78
CA SER A 120 -16.87 21.88 -8.56
C SER A 120 -16.06 21.19 -9.64
N ASP A 121 -15.22 20.21 -9.30
CA ASP A 121 -14.25 19.59 -10.21
C ASP A 121 -13.29 20.64 -10.80
N PHE A 122 -12.38 21.13 -9.95
CA PHE A 122 -11.49 22.26 -10.22
C PHE A 122 -10.00 21.94 -10.06
N GLU A 123 -9.13 22.57 -10.86
CA GLU A 123 -7.68 22.26 -10.87
C GLU A 123 -6.88 23.52 -11.21
N LEU A 124 -5.97 23.96 -10.33
CA LEU A 124 -5.05 25.08 -10.55
C LEU A 124 -3.62 24.57 -10.54
N PHE A 125 -2.88 24.76 -11.63
CA PHE A 125 -1.51 24.25 -11.74
C PHE A 125 -0.60 25.03 -12.67
N SER A 126 0.72 24.81 -12.58
CA SER A 126 1.69 25.10 -13.64
C SER A 126 2.22 23.79 -14.22
N SER A 127 2.14 23.62 -15.54
CA SER A 127 2.73 22.47 -16.24
C SER A 127 4.26 22.44 -16.15
N ALA A 128 4.87 23.60 -15.86
CA ALA A 128 6.31 23.78 -15.72
C ALA A 128 6.79 23.89 -14.26
N SER A 129 5.91 23.65 -13.27
CA SER A 129 6.16 23.86 -11.82
C SER A 129 6.84 25.21 -11.49
N SER A 130 6.55 26.24 -12.31
CA SER A 130 7.25 27.54 -12.28
C SER A 130 6.32 28.74 -12.46
N GLY A 131 5.02 28.50 -12.65
CA GLY A 131 4.01 29.55 -12.65
C GLY A 131 3.87 30.16 -11.26
N ALA A 132 3.67 31.48 -11.19
CA ALA A 132 3.73 32.21 -9.93
C ALA A 132 2.76 33.40 -9.84
N MET A 133 2.30 33.70 -8.64
CA MET A 133 1.73 35.01 -8.27
C MET A 133 2.72 35.79 -7.41
N GLN A 134 3.00 37.03 -7.83
CA GLN A 134 3.99 37.93 -7.24
C GLN A 134 3.28 39.21 -6.78
N GLY A 135 3.03 39.30 -5.48
CA GLY A 135 2.18 40.31 -4.83
C GLY A 135 2.82 41.68 -4.65
N LEU A 136 4.15 41.79 -4.75
CA LEU A 136 4.90 43.04 -4.53
C LEU A 136 4.50 43.74 -3.20
N GLY A 137 4.28 42.94 -2.14
CA GLY A 137 3.88 43.34 -0.79
C GLY A 137 4.87 44.30 -0.12
N TYR A 138 6.16 44.19 -0.43
CA TYR A 138 7.18 45.17 -0.03
C TYR A 138 6.82 46.62 -0.39
N GLU A 139 5.99 46.87 -1.42
CA GLU A 139 5.51 48.22 -1.75
C GLU A 139 4.50 48.77 -0.75
N PHE A 140 3.72 47.91 -0.10
CA PHE A 140 2.82 48.24 1.01
C PHE A 140 3.60 48.32 2.33
N HIS A 141 4.45 47.32 2.59
CA HIS A 141 5.19 47.20 3.85
C HIS A 141 6.21 48.33 4.04
N LYS A 142 6.83 48.84 2.95
CA LYS A 142 7.61 50.10 2.95
C LYS A 142 6.88 51.32 3.52
N ARG A 143 5.54 51.33 3.44
CA ARG A 143 4.65 52.38 3.95
C ARG A 143 4.04 52.00 5.31
N ASN A 144 4.52 50.91 5.91
CA ASN A 144 3.99 50.27 7.12
C ASN A 144 2.50 49.90 7.03
N SER A 145 2.01 49.56 5.83
CA SER A 145 0.68 49.00 5.60
C SER A 145 0.77 47.50 5.38
N TYR A 146 -0.15 46.73 5.98
CA TYR A 146 -0.24 45.26 5.89
C TYR A 146 -1.67 44.79 5.58
N SER A 147 -2.54 45.71 5.13
CA SER A 147 -3.95 45.47 4.81
C SER A 147 -4.20 45.48 3.29
N GLY A 148 -3.22 44.99 2.53
CA GLY A 148 -3.32 44.89 1.07
C GLY A 148 -4.10 43.66 0.60
N PRO A 149 -4.14 43.39 -0.73
CA PRO A 149 -4.80 42.19 -1.26
C PRO A 149 -4.10 40.90 -0.82
N ARG A 150 -4.88 39.81 -0.74
CA ARG A 150 -4.39 38.43 -0.70
C ARG A 150 -4.03 37.95 -2.12
N LEU A 151 -3.29 36.85 -2.26
CA LEU A 151 -2.99 36.29 -3.59
C LEU A 151 -4.12 35.38 -4.09
N LEU A 152 -4.35 34.24 -3.42
CA LEU A 152 -5.33 33.23 -3.81
C LEU A 152 -6.37 33.00 -2.71
N ARG A 153 -7.64 32.87 -3.10
CA ARG A 153 -8.70 32.35 -2.24
C ARG A 153 -9.62 31.41 -3.01
N LEU A 154 -9.95 30.27 -2.42
CA LEU A 154 -11.06 29.41 -2.83
C LEU A 154 -12.20 29.57 -1.79
N TYR A 155 -13.45 29.62 -2.23
CA TYR A 155 -14.65 29.67 -1.38
C TYR A 155 -15.79 28.79 -1.92
N ASP A 156 -16.33 27.87 -1.12
CA ASP A 156 -17.38 26.93 -1.59
C ASP A 156 -16.93 26.23 -2.88
N VAL A 157 -15.76 25.56 -2.79
CA VAL A 157 -15.17 24.79 -3.88
C VAL A 157 -15.11 23.31 -3.50
N SER A 158 -15.68 22.45 -4.34
CA SER A 158 -15.69 21.00 -4.14
C SER A 158 -14.79 20.27 -5.15
N ASP A 159 -14.19 19.17 -4.72
CA ASP A 159 -13.49 18.20 -5.57
C ASP A 159 -12.40 18.89 -6.41
N PHE A 160 -11.30 19.28 -5.75
CA PHE A 160 -10.32 20.18 -6.37
C PHE A 160 -8.87 19.91 -6.01
N ALA A 161 -7.95 20.34 -6.88
CA ALA A 161 -6.52 20.42 -6.59
C ALA A 161 -5.95 21.83 -6.85
N VAL A 162 -4.98 22.25 -6.04
CA VAL A 162 -4.12 23.42 -6.28
C VAL A 162 -2.67 22.99 -6.09
N HIS A 163 -1.87 22.94 -7.17
CA HIS A 163 -0.54 22.34 -7.10
C HIS A 163 0.47 22.88 -8.10
N ASP A 164 1.75 22.50 -7.92
CA ASP A 164 2.87 22.89 -8.79
C ASP A 164 2.99 24.43 -8.98
N PHE A 165 2.57 25.20 -7.97
CA PHE A 165 2.35 26.64 -8.08
C PHE A 165 2.96 27.44 -6.94
N ILE A 166 3.33 28.70 -7.23
CA ILE A 166 4.18 29.53 -6.39
C ILE A 166 3.48 30.83 -5.98
N LEU A 167 3.55 31.19 -4.69
CA LEU A 167 2.88 32.37 -4.12
C LEU A 167 3.89 33.25 -3.35
N VAL A 168 4.10 34.50 -3.77
CA VAL A 168 5.27 35.29 -3.32
C VAL A 168 4.91 36.75 -3.03
N ASP A 169 5.55 37.32 -2.00
CA ASP A 169 5.51 38.74 -1.63
C ASP A 169 4.05 39.23 -1.47
N ALA A 170 3.21 38.47 -0.77
CA ALA A 170 1.83 38.88 -0.54
C ALA A 170 1.78 40.17 0.31
N PRO A 171 0.95 41.17 -0.05
CA PRO A 171 0.68 42.31 0.82
C PRO A 171 0.00 41.94 2.15
N SER A 172 -0.77 40.86 2.14
CA SER A 172 -1.38 40.18 3.30
C SER A 172 -1.22 38.65 3.12
N PHE A 173 -2.28 37.84 3.24
CA PHE A 173 -2.19 36.37 3.18
C PHE A 173 -1.91 35.84 1.77
N HIS A 174 -1.25 34.69 1.67
CA HIS A 174 -0.95 34.05 0.40
C HIS A 174 -2.12 33.20 -0.09
N PHE A 175 -2.60 32.24 0.70
CA PHE A 175 -3.67 31.32 0.33
C PHE A 175 -4.70 31.13 1.47
N SER A 176 -5.99 31.11 1.11
CA SER A 176 -7.09 30.71 2.02
C SER A 176 -8.05 29.74 1.34
N LEU A 177 -8.39 28.65 2.03
CA LEU A 177 -9.45 27.68 1.69
C LEU A 177 -10.66 27.89 2.62
N ASP A 178 -11.79 28.30 2.04
CA ASP A 178 -12.98 28.72 2.77
C ASP A 178 -14.19 27.83 2.43
N THR A 179 -14.73 27.09 3.39
CA THR A 179 -15.94 26.26 3.21
C THR A 179 -15.81 25.28 2.02
N CYS A 180 -14.60 24.77 1.76
CA CYS A 180 -14.30 23.89 0.63
C CYS A 180 -14.40 22.40 1.03
N THR A 181 -14.50 21.51 0.03
CA THR A 181 -14.60 20.06 0.24
C THR A 181 -13.78 19.23 -0.75
N ASN A 182 -13.33 18.04 -0.32
CA ASN A 182 -12.61 17.06 -1.16
C ASN A 182 -11.38 17.67 -1.86
N GLY A 183 -10.59 18.42 -1.11
CA GLY A 183 -9.53 19.29 -1.63
C GLY A 183 -8.12 18.71 -1.47
N GLU A 184 -7.27 18.95 -2.45
CA GLU A 184 -5.87 18.56 -2.46
C GLU A 184 -4.99 19.80 -2.71
N VAL A 185 -3.93 19.99 -1.93
CA VAL A 185 -2.99 21.12 -2.09
C VAL A 185 -1.57 20.62 -1.94
N TYR A 186 -0.79 20.66 -3.03
CA TYR A 186 0.54 20.04 -3.03
C TYR A 186 1.58 20.64 -3.97
N ASN A 187 2.84 20.28 -3.81
CA ASN A 187 3.95 20.79 -4.60
C ASN A 187 3.92 22.33 -4.69
N MET A 188 3.88 23.00 -3.54
CA MET A 188 3.81 24.46 -3.47
C MET A 188 5.03 25.07 -2.77
N ALA A 189 5.38 26.30 -3.18
CA ALA A 189 6.37 27.11 -2.48
C ALA A 189 5.84 28.54 -2.27
N ILE A 190 5.80 28.96 -0.99
CA ILE A 190 5.19 30.21 -0.54
C ILE A 190 6.24 31.08 0.15
N ARG A 191 6.43 32.33 -0.30
CA ARG A 191 7.46 33.25 0.25
C ARG A 191 6.96 34.67 0.49
N GLY A 192 6.61 34.99 1.74
CA GLY A 192 6.34 36.32 2.26
C GLY A 192 7.52 36.90 3.06
N GLY A 193 7.37 38.15 3.51
CA GLY A 193 8.37 38.85 4.33
C GLY A 193 8.26 38.51 5.81
N ASN A 194 9.26 38.89 6.62
CA ASN A 194 9.33 38.64 8.05
C ASN A 194 8.32 39.48 8.86
N ARG A 195 7.04 39.11 8.86
CA ARG A 195 5.98 39.87 9.55
C ARG A 195 4.66 39.09 9.70
N GLY A 196 4.03 39.25 10.87
CA GLY A 196 2.67 38.75 11.11
C GLY A 196 1.57 39.48 10.31
N GLY A 197 0.56 38.74 9.86
CA GLY A 197 -0.46 39.12 8.88
C GLY A 197 -0.14 38.66 7.44
N LEU A 198 0.79 37.71 7.28
CA LEU A 198 1.32 37.22 5.99
C LEU A 198 1.17 35.69 5.83
N ASP A 199 0.11 35.15 6.43
CA ASP A 199 -0.27 33.75 6.51
C ASP A 199 -0.07 32.98 5.18
N GLY A 200 0.42 31.75 5.28
CA GLY A 200 0.78 30.88 4.15
C GLY A 200 -0.44 30.19 3.56
N VAL A 201 -0.89 29.11 4.20
CA VAL A 201 -2.14 28.40 3.86
C VAL A 201 -3.06 28.36 5.09
N ASP A 202 -4.16 29.10 5.03
CA ASP A 202 -5.27 28.97 5.97
C ASP A 202 -6.33 28.00 5.42
N VAL A 203 -6.87 27.11 6.26
CA VAL A 203 -7.97 26.22 5.88
C VAL A 203 -9.09 26.17 6.92
N TRP A 204 -10.33 26.45 6.51
CA TRP A 204 -11.56 26.12 7.25
C TRP A 204 -12.53 25.43 6.31
N SER A 205 -12.55 24.09 6.33
CA SER A 205 -13.07 23.24 5.25
C SER A 205 -13.25 21.79 5.72
N THR A 206 -13.72 20.89 4.85
CA THR A 206 -13.91 19.47 5.21
C THR A 206 -13.27 18.52 4.19
N ASN A 207 -12.60 17.45 4.66
CA ASN A 207 -11.95 16.46 3.81
C ASN A 207 -10.89 17.10 2.87
N ILE A 208 -9.82 17.62 3.46
CA ILE A 208 -8.74 18.31 2.73
C ILE A 208 -7.39 17.65 3.05
N TRP A 209 -6.61 17.37 2.02
CA TRP A 209 -5.21 16.96 2.11
C TRP A 209 -4.30 18.12 1.69
N ILE A 210 -3.33 18.47 2.53
CA ILE A 210 -2.33 19.51 2.25
C ILE A 210 -0.96 18.86 2.46
N HIS A 211 -0.17 18.67 1.41
CA HIS A 211 1.11 18.00 1.53
C HIS A 211 2.20 18.55 0.62
N ASP A 212 3.48 18.36 0.96
CA ASP A 212 4.60 18.77 0.09
C ASP A 212 4.58 20.28 -0.22
N VAL A 213 4.61 21.10 0.84
CA VAL A 213 4.54 22.58 0.78
C VAL A 213 5.69 23.24 1.56
N GLU A 214 6.44 24.16 0.92
CA GLU A 214 7.39 25.08 1.59
C GLU A 214 6.70 26.42 1.92
N VAL A 215 6.87 26.93 3.14
CA VAL A 215 6.43 28.27 3.53
C VAL A 215 7.54 29.05 4.27
N THR A 216 7.82 30.26 3.78
CA THR A 216 8.69 31.26 4.43
C THR A 216 7.96 32.60 4.53
N ASN A 217 7.60 33.05 5.73
CA ASN A 217 6.83 34.29 5.94
C ASN A 217 6.93 34.86 7.38
N LYS A 218 7.73 34.22 8.26
CA LYS A 218 7.73 34.39 9.72
C LYS A 218 6.34 34.45 10.38
N ASP A 219 5.33 33.82 9.77
CA ASP A 219 3.95 33.77 10.24
C ASP A 219 3.30 32.43 9.89
N GLU A 220 1.99 32.27 10.09
CA GLU A 220 1.29 30.99 9.92
C GLU A 220 1.71 30.20 8.67
N CYS A 221 2.16 28.96 8.88
CA CYS A 221 2.73 28.08 7.84
C CYS A 221 1.60 27.39 7.06
N VAL A 222 1.07 26.30 7.63
CA VAL A 222 -0.24 25.74 7.32
C VAL A 222 -1.07 25.73 8.61
N THR A 223 -2.23 26.36 8.60
CA THR A 223 -3.11 26.48 9.78
C THR A 223 -4.54 26.05 9.51
N VAL A 224 -5.05 25.19 10.39
CA VAL A 224 -6.48 24.89 10.53
C VAL A 224 -7.21 26.00 11.31
N LYS A 225 -8.23 26.61 10.71
CA LYS A 225 -9.18 27.53 11.35
C LYS A 225 -10.54 26.82 11.51
N SER A 226 -11.47 27.44 12.25
CA SER A 226 -12.81 26.88 12.48
C SER A 226 -13.84 27.40 11.46
N PRO A 227 -14.81 26.58 11.00
CA PRO A 227 -14.94 25.14 11.26
C PRO A 227 -13.98 24.31 10.39
N SER A 228 -13.56 23.14 10.86
CA SER A 228 -12.78 22.18 10.05
C SER A 228 -13.01 20.73 10.43
N LYS A 229 -13.05 19.83 9.44
CA LYS A 229 -13.14 18.39 9.71
C LYS A 229 -12.38 17.50 8.72
N ASN A 230 -11.76 16.42 9.20
CA ASN A 230 -11.01 15.45 8.39
C ASN A 230 -9.90 16.15 7.57
N ILE A 231 -9.01 16.87 8.26
CA ILE A 231 -7.89 17.58 7.62
C ILE A 231 -6.59 16.82 7.85
N LEU A 232 -5.88 16.53 6.77
CA LEU A 232 -4.60 15.82 6.77
C LEU A 232 -3.51 16.75 6.23
N VAL A 233 -2.50 17.05 7.04
CA VAL A 233 -1.40 17.96 6.73
C VAL A 233 -0.07 17.22 6.83
N GLU A 234 0.66 17.04 5.73
CA GLU A 234 1.81 16.13 5.67
C GLU A 234 3.03 16.72 4.95
N ASN A 235 4.25 16.29 5.27
CA ASN A 235 5.47 16.73 4.58
C ASN A 235 5.56 18.27 4.41
N ILE A 236 5.43 19.03 5.50
CA ILE A 236 5.43 20.51 5.45
C ILE A 236 6.80 21.07 5.84
N TYR A 237 7.32 21.97 5.01
CA TYR A 237 8.60 22.64 5.19
C TYR A 237 8.41 24.10 5.63
N CYS A 238 8.34 24.30 6.95
CA CYS A 238 8.23 25.60 7.61
C CYS A 238 9.62 26.27 7.75
N ASN A 239 10.14 26.77 6.63
CA ASN A 239 11.47 27.38 6.48
C ASN A 239 11.41 28.88 6.82
N TRP A 240 11.79 29.29 8.04
CA TRP A 240 11.59 30.65 8.57
C TRP A 240 10.13 31.14 8.53
N SER A 241 9.19 30.29 8.96
CA SER A 241 7.78 30.67 9.13
C SER A 241 7.45 30.99 10.60
N GLY A 242 6.17 31.04 10.93
CA GLY A 242 5.62 31.12 12.26
C GLY A 242 5.33 29.75 12.89
N GLY A 243 5.54 28.66 12.14
CA GLY A 243 5.12 27.30 12.48
C GLY A 243 3.73 26.95 11.92
N CYS A 244 3.37 25.67 11.98
CA CYS A 244 1.98 25.24 11.79
C CYS A 244 1.12 25.73 12.96
N GLY A 245 -0.19 25.81 12.76
CA GLY A 245 -1.07 26.36 13.78
C GLY A 245 -2.50 25.85 13.77
N MET A 246 -3.24 26.27 14.79
CA MET A 246 -4.69 26.14 14.86
C MET A 246 -5.31 27.41 15.46
N GLY A 247 -6.27 28.00 14.75
CA GLY A 247 -6.93 29.24 15.13
C GLY A 247 -6.30 30.51 14.53
N SER A 248 -6.63 31.71 15.02
CA SER A 248 -7.33 32.04 16.27
C SER A 248 -8.71 31.39 16.42
N LEU A 249 -8.87 30.55 17.45
CA LEU A 249 -10.15 29.93 17.82
C LEU A 249 -10.96 30.89 18.70
N GLY A 250 -12.28 30.77 18.68
CA GLY A 250 -13.17 31.78 19.24
C GLY A 250 -14.52 31.19 19.65
N LYS A 251 -15.61 31.90 19.37
CA LYS A 251 -16.95 31.34 19.59
C LYS A 251 -17.26 30.27 18.56
N ASP A 252 -18.05 29.31 19.02
CA ASP A 252 -18.71 28.29 18.22
C ASP A 252 -17.68 27.53 17.36
N THR A 253 -16.55 27.21 18.01
CA THR A 253 -15.46 26.44 17.42
C THR A 253 -15.93 25.01 17.18
N ASP A 254 -15.76 24.53 15.96
CA ASP A 254 -16.12 23.17 15.54
C ASP A 254 -14.95 22.62 14.71
N ILE A 255 -14.02 21.98 15.40
CA ILE A 255 -12.85 21.33 14.79
C ILE A 255 -12.82 19.88 15.26
N SER A 256 -12.78 18.94 14.31
CA SER A 256 -12.61 17.53 14.65
C SER A 256 -11.80 16.78 13.62
N ASP A 257 -11.09 15.75 14.05
CA ASP A 257 -10.37 14.80 13.20
C ASP A 257 -9.31 15.51 12.33
N ILE A 258 -8.20 15.91 12.95
CA ILE A 258 -7.09 16.66 12.32
C ILE A 258 -5.76 15.95 12.56
N THR A 259 -5.01 15.67 11.49
CA THR A 259 -3.64 15.12 11.55
C THR A 259 -2.63 16.10 10.96
N TYR A 260 -1.55 16.37 11.69
CA TYR A 260 -0.29 16.89 11.15
C TYR A 260 0.80 15.82 11.28
N ARG A 261 1.44 15.44 10.16
CA ARG A 261 2.51 14.43 10.07
C ARG A 261 3.72 14.98 9.32
N ASN A 262 4.93 14.54 9.66
CA ASN A 262 6.17 14.87 8.94
C ASN A 262 6.36 16.40 8.77
N ILE A 263 6.29 17.14 9.88
CA ILE A 263 6.41 18.60 9.88
C ILE A 263 7.86 18.98 10.17
N TYR A 264 8.54 19.61 9.21
CA TYR A 264 9.90 20.11 9.36
C TYR A 264 9.89 21.64 9.55
N THR A 265 10.60 22.11 10.58
CA THR A 265 10.62 23.53 10.97
C THR A 265 12.04 24.03 11.18
N TRP A 266 12.39 25.14 10.55
CA TRP A 266 13.72 25.75 10.64
C TRP A 266 13.59 27.23 10.98
N ASN A 267 14.13 27.64 12.12
CA ASN A 267 14.08 29.01 12.67
C ASN A 267 12.66 29.61 12.69
N SER A 268 11.63 28.82 12.97
CA SER A 268 10.22 29.27 12.98
C SER A 268 9.78 29.82 14.34
N ASN A 269 8.69 30.61 14.39
CA ASN A 269 8.20 31.17 15.68
C ASN A 269 7.68 30.08 16.63
N ASN A 270 7.06 29.03 16.09
CA ASN A 270 6.57 27.85 16.78
C ASN A 270 6.87 26.62 15.90
N MET A 271 6.63 25.41 16.40
CA MET A 271 6.48 24.22 15.56
C MET A 271 5.00 23.91 15.30
N MET A 272 4.20 23.87 16.38
CA MET A 272 2.73 23.88 16.33
C MET A 272 2.19 24.84 17.39
N PHE A 273 1.23 25.70 17.02
CA PHE A 273 0.62 26.68 17.92
C PHE A 273 -0.91 26.69 17.85
N ILE A 274 -1.58 26.26 18.93
CA ILE A 274 -3.02 26.42 19.13
C ILE A 274 -3.28 27.70 19.92
N LYS A 275 -4.13 28.61 19.40
CA LYS A 275 -4.34 29.94 20.01
C LYS A 275 -5.81 30.33 20.10
N SER A 276 -6.23 30.83 21.27
CA SER A 276 -7.58 31.35 21.53
C SER A 276 -7.56 32.45 22.61
N ASN A 277 -8.70 33.11 22.83
CA ASN A 277 -8.87 34.09 23.91
C ASN A 277 -10.35 34.18 24.29
N GLY A 278 -10.75 33.46 25.35
CA GLY A 278 -12.16 33.09 25.56
C GLY A 278 -12.67 32.16 24.45
N GLY A 279 -13.98 32.14 24.22
CA GLY A 279 -14.61 31.35 23.16
C GLY A 279 -15.69 30.39 23.66
N SER A 280 -16.12 29.53 22.75
CA SER A 280 -17.06 28.42 22.96
C SER A 280 -16.83 27.34 21.88
N GLY A 281 -17.36 26.14 22.10
CA GLY A 281 -17.14 24.99 21.22
C GLY A 281 -15.80 24.30 21.48
N SER A 282 -15.38 23.42 20.57
CA SER A 282 -14.27 22.49 20.81
C SER A 282 -13.37 22.24 19.59
N ALA A 283 -12.16 21.78 19.87
CA ALA A 283 -11.28 21.12 18.90
C ALA A 283 -10.82 19.75 19.44
N SER A 284 -11.12 18.67 18.74
CA SER A 284 -10.85 17.30 19.23
C SER A 284 -10.35 16.32 18.18
N ASN A 285 -9.81 15.18 18.64
CA ASN A 285 -9.17 14.14 17.81
C ASN A 285 -8.01 14.72 16.99
N LEU A 286 -7.00 15.25 17.69
CA LEU A 286 -5.87 15.97 17.09
C LEU A 286 -4.59 15.13 17.19
N LEU A 287 -3.95 14.82 16.06
CA LEU A 287 -2.70 14.06 15.99
C LEU A 287 -1.57 14.94 15.45
N PHE A 288 -0.48 15.07 16.20
CA PHE A 288 0.71 15.84 15.83
C PHE A 288 1.95 14.95 15.91
N GLU A 289 2.35 14.36 14.77
CA GLU A 289 3.39 13.32 14.73
C GLU A 289 4.55 13.60 13.78
N ASN A 290 5.71 13.00 14.06
CA ASN A 290 6.92 13.10 13.24
C ASN A 290 7.34 14.57 13.02
N PHE A 291 7.52 15.32 14.11
CA PHE A 291 7.91 16.72 14.06
C PHE A 291 9.44 16.85 14.22
N ILE A 292 10.08 17.59 13.32
CA ILE A 292 11.49 17.97 13.43
C ILE A 292 11.60 19.50 13.48
N GLY A 293 12.39 20.01 14.43
CA GLY A 293 12.60 21.45 14.61
C GLY A 293 14.05 21.86 14.87
N HIS A 294 14.44 23.04 14.39
CA HIS A 294 15.76 23.62 14.63
C HIS A 294 15.65 25.14 14.83
N GLY A 295 16.35 25.72 15.79
CA GLY A 295 16.36 27.18 16.06
C GLY A 295 14.99 27.80 16.35
N ASN A 296 13.96 27.00 16.64
CA ASN A 296 12.59 27.50 16.78
C ASN A 296 12.40 28.33 18.05
N ALA A 297 11.50 29.32 18.01
CA ALA A 297 11.28 30.22 19.15
C ALA A 297 10.26 29.68 20.18
N TYR A 298 9.50 28.64 19.83
CA TYR A 298 8.72 27.75 20.70
C TYR A 298 8.66 26.39 19.99
N SER A 299 8.51 25.30 20.73
CA SER A 299 8.24 23.98 20.14
C SER A 299 6.72 23.74 20.04
N PHE A 300 6.08 23.13 21.06
CA PHE A 300 4.63 23.00 21.17
C PHE A 300 4.03 24.05 22.11
N ASN A 301 3.02 24.78 21.63
CA ASN A 301 2.41 25.90 22.34
C ASN A 301 0.87 25.84 22.24
N ILE A 302 0.20 25.88 23.39
CA ILE A 302 -1.23 26.20 23.53
C ILE A 302 -1.32 27.48 24.35
N ASP A 303 -1.97 28.51 23.82
CA ASP A 303 -2.24 29.77 24.53
C ASP A 303 -3.69 30.20 24.35
N SER A 304 -4.52 29.90 25.34
CA SER A 304 -5.94 30.28 25.37
C SER A 304 -6.21 31.64 26.01
N TYR A 305 -5.15 32.42 26.27
CA TYR A 305 -5.22 33.81 26.71
C TYR A 305 -4.43 34.71 25.74
N TRP A 306 -4.43 34.37 24.45
CA TRP A 306 -3.55 34.97 23.45
C TRP A 306 -3.81 36.48 23.28
N ALA A 307 -2.91 37.28 23.86
CA ALA A 307 -3.11 38.73 24.02
C ALA A 307 -3.06 39.53 22.70
N SER A 308 -2.62 38.92 21.59
CA SER A 308 -2.65 39.54 20.25
C SER A 308 -3.97 39.33 19.50
N MET A 309 -4.97 38.68 20.11
CA MET A 309 -6.36 38.69 19.66
C MET A 309 -7.29 39.24 20.74
N SER A 310 -8.37 39.90 20.34
CA SER A 310 -9.41 40.35 21.26
C SER A 310 -10.10 39.16 21.93
N SER A 311 -10.35 39.24 23.23
CA SER A 311 -11.13 38.23 23.94
C SER A 311 -12.56 38.16 23.40
N GLN A 312 -13.04 36.96 23.09
CA GLN A 312 -14.38 36.73 22.56
C GLN A 312 -15.46 36.64 23.65
N GLY A 313 -15.04 36.42 24.91
CA GLY A 313 -15.92 36.03 26.00
C GLY A 313 -16.42 34.59 25.86
N GLY A 314 -17.07 34.07 26.91
CA GLY A 314 -17.30 32.64 27.09
C GLY A 314 -16.16 31.95 27.83
N ASP A 315 -16.43 30.74 28.32
CA ASP A 315 -15.57 30.03 29.28
C ASP A 315 -14.27 29.47 28.67
N GLY A 316 -14.21 29.37 27.34
CA GLY A 316 -13.06 28.93 26.58
C GLY A 316 -13.43 28.06 25.37
N VAL A 317 -12.42 27.66 24.61
CA VAL A 317 -12.53 26.57 23.63
C VAL A 317 -12.02 25.30 24.27
N GLU A 318 -12.81 24.25 24.24
CA GLU A 318 -12.50 22.95 24.84
C GLU A 318 -11.57 22.16 23.90
N LEU A 319 -10.43 21.68 24.41
CA LEU A 319 -9.42 20.98 23.61
C LEU A 319 -9.22 19.56 24.17
N SER A 320 -9.53 18.52 23.39
CA SER A 320 -9.55 17.14 23.89
C SER A 320 -9.07 16.08 22.90
N ASN A 321 -8.61 14.92 23.43
CA ASN A 321 -8.02 13.83 22.65
C ASN A 321 -6.91 14.31 21.69
N ILE A 322 -5.78 14.71 22.28
CA ILE A 322 -4.63 15.29 21.56
C ILE A 322 -3.40 14.40 21.75
N THR A 323 -2.83 13.88 20.66
CA THR A 323 -1.63 13.03 20.70
C THR A 323 -0.44 13.72 20.05
N LEU A 324 0.64 13.90 20.81
CA LEU A 324 1.96 14.31 20.32
C LEU A 324 2.89 13.09 20.37
N ARG A 325 3.51 12.73 19.24
CA ARG A 325 4.48 11.63 19.19
C ARG A 325 5.63 11.87 18.21
N ASN A 326 6.82 11.35 18.51
CA ASN A 326 7.98 11.39 17.62
C ASN A 326 8.42 12.84 17.27
N TRP A 327 8.63 13.67 18.30
CA TRP A 327 9.06 15.08 18.20
C TRP A 327 10.56 15.20 18.51
N LYS A 328 11.36 15.84 17.63
CA LYS A 328 12.84 15.89 17.77
C LYS A 328 13.44 17.23 17.35
N GLY A 329 14.57 17.60 17.96
CA GLY A 329 15.39 18.72 17.51
C GLY A 329 15.68 19.78 18.56
N THR A 330 15.70 21.04 18.15
CA THR A 330 16.15 22.17 18.98
C THR A 330 15.29 23.43 18.92
N GLU A 331 15.38 24.22 20.00
CA GLU A 331 14.76 25.53 20.15
C GLU A 331 15.78 26.58 20.62
N ALA A 332 15.65 27.82 20.16
CA ALA A 332 16.67 28.86 20.35
C ALA A 332 16.90 29.29 21.80
N ASN A 333 15.91 29.14 22.70
CA ASN A 333 16.05 29.55 24.09
C ASN A 333 15.08 28.87 25.08
N GLY A 334 15.26 27.59 25.35
CA GLY A 334 14.39 26.83 26.26
C GLY A 334 14.34 27.37 27.70
N ALA A 335 15.34 28.12 28.12
CA ALA A 335 15.35 28.83 29.41
C ALA A 335 14.35 30.00 29.47
N ALA A 336 13.97 30.58 28.33
CA ALA A 336 12.99 31.67 28.23
C ALA A 336 11.64 31.22 27.65
N ARG A 337 11.65 30.21 26.77
CA ARG A 337 10.50 29.67 26.05
C ARG A 337 10.73 28.17 25.85
N GLY A 338 10.25 27.37 26.79
CA GLY A 338 10.49 25.93 26.80
C GLY A 338 9.63 25.13 25.80
N PRO A 339 9.93 23.84 25.57
CA PRO A 339 9.37 23.11 24.44
C PRO A 339 7.89 22.76 24.56
N ILE A 340 7.35 22.75 25.78
CA ILE A 340 5.95 22.46 26.05
C ILE A 340 5.42 23.60 26.91
N LYS A 341 4.56 24.42 26.31
CA LYS A 341 3.77 25.44 27.00
C LYS A 341 2.30 25.17 26.71
N ILE A 342 1.57 24.66 27.70
CA ILE A 342 0.13 24.39 27.60
C ILE A 342 -0.59 25.33 28.58
N VAL A 343 -1.38 26.26 28.06
CA VAL A 343 -2.14 27.22 28.88
C VAL A 343 -3.60 27.22 28.46
N CYS A 344 -4.37 26.32 29.07
CA CYS A 344 -5.81 26.18 28.84
C CYS A 344 -6.62 27.09 29.78
N PRO A 345 -7.86 27.47 29.43
CA PRO A 345 -8.67 28.39 30.22
C PRO A 345 -9.29 27.68 31.43
N ASP A 346 -9.60 28.46 32.48
CA ASP A 346 -10.12 27.91 33.75
C ASP A 346 -11.54 27.34 33.65
N GLY A 347 -12.32 27.77 32.63
CA GLY A 347 -13.68 27.31 32.39
C GLY A 347 -13.82 26.18 31.35
N ALA A 348 -12.77 25.93 30.56
CA ALA A 348 -12.72 24.84 29.57
C ALA A 348 -11.31 24.22 29.55
N THR A 349 -10.99 23.42 30.58
CA THR A 349 -9.70 22.71 30.71
C THR A 349 -9.42 21.80 29.52
N CYS A 350 -8.17 21.71 29.06
CA CYS A 350 -7.80 20.71 28.06
C CYS A 350 -7.59 19.34 28.70
N TYR A 351 -8.00 18.25 28.04
CA TYR A 351 -7.88 16.90 28.60
C TYR A 351 -7.62 15.82 27.53
N ASP A 352 -7.36 14.59 27.97
CA ASP A 352 -6.91 13.48 27.12
C ASP A 352 -5.73 13.85 26.20
N ILE A 353 -4.79 14.64 26.72
CA ILE A 353 -3.54 14.97 26.02
C ILE A 353 -2.49 13.88 26.32
N THR A 354 -1.91 13.28 25.29
CA THR A 354 -0.80 12.32 25.39
C THR A 354 0.44 12.91 24.73
N ILE A 355 1.57 12.93 25.44
CA ILE A 355 2.86 13.40 24.92
C ILE A 355 3.92 12.30 25.10
N GLU A 356 4.24 11.62 24.00
CA GLU A 356 5.20 10.51 23.91
C GLU A 356 6.33 10.81 22.91
N ASP A 357 7.45 10.06 22.98
CA ASP A 357 8.68 10.22 22.16
C ASP A 357 9.01 11.68 21.78
N PHE A 358 9.17 12.54 22.79
CA PHE A 358 9.40 13.98 22.63
C PHE A 358 10.79 14.36 23.17
N ALA A 359 11.69 14.77 22.28
CA ALA A 359 13.10 15.03 22.53
C ALA A 359 13.56 16.36 21.90
N MET A 360 13.25 17.47 22.55
CA MET A 360 13.72 18.81 22.17
C MET A 360 14.84 19.30 23.10
N TRP A 361 15.81 20.10 22.62
CA TRP A 361 16.82 20.75 23.47
C TRP A 361 17.09 22.23 23.13
N THR A 362 17.50 23.01 24.13
CA THR A 362 17.87 24.43 23.99
C THR A 362 19.24 24.64 23.34
N GLU A 363 19.30 25.49 22.31
CA GLU A 363 20.54 25.92 21.65
C GLU A 363 21.36 26.92 22.48
N ASP A 364 20.75 27.58 23.48
CA ASP A 364 21.44 28.53 24.34
C ASP A 364 22.50 27.85 25.22
N SER A 365 23.73 27.85 24.73
CA SER A 365 24.91 27.32 25.43
C SER A 365 25.26 28.08 26.72
N SER A 366 24.79 29.33 26.90
CA SER A 366 24.95 30.08 28.15
C SER A 366 23.97 29.63 29.24
N ARG A 367 22.85 29.00 28.84
CA ARG A 367 21.78 28.54 29.74
C ARG A 367 21.29 27.15 29.32
N GLN A 368 22.11 26.14 29.60
CA GLN A 368 21.81 24.72 29.37
C GLN A 368 20.74 24.17 30.34
N ARG A 369 19.53 24.72 30.20
CA ARG A 369 18.30 24.29 30.87
C ARG A 369 17.08 24.73 30.05
N GLN A 370 16.01 23.97 30.14
CA GLN A 370 14.70 24.35 29.60
C GLN A 370 13.58 23.98 30.58
N TRP A 371 12.35 24.36 30.25
CA TRP A 371 11.20 24.04 31.09
C TRP A 371 10.01 23.48 30.29
N TYR A 372 9.11 22.79 31.01
CA TYR A 372 7.81 22.37 30.52
C TYR A 372 6.76 22.98 31.47
N SER A 373 5.78 23.70 30.94
CA SER A 373 4.79 24.42 31.75
C SER A 373 3.36 24.11 31.29
N CYS A 374 2.52 23.68 32.23
CA CYS A 374 1.13 23.29 31.96
C CYS A 374 0.18 23.96 32.97
N ARG A 375 -0.85 24.66 32.50
CA ARG A 375 -2.02 25.16 33.24
C ARG A 375 -3.26 24.50 32.65
N ASN A 376 -4.15 23.98 33.50
CA ASN A 376 -5.45 23.41 33.09
C ASN A 376 -5.37 22.29 32.02
N GLY A 377 -4.25 21.55 31.96
CA GLY A 377 -4.01 20.48 30.97
C GLY A 377 -3.92 19.09 31.60
N TYR A 378 -4.74 18.16 31.12
CA TYR A 378 -4.88 16.80 31.66
C TYR A 378 -4.46 15.72 30.66
N GLY A 379 -3.94 14.61 31.19
CA GLY A 379 -3.55 13.43 30.42
C GLY A 379 -2.21 12.86 30.88
N SER A 380 -1.31 12.54 29.94
CA SER A 380 -0.06 11.83 30.19
C SER A 380 1.17 12.49 29.54
N GLY A 381 2.26 12.59 30.32
CA GLY A 381 3.55 13.12 29.88
C GLY A 381 3.91 14.51 30.46
N PHE A 382 5.22 14.73 30.63
CA PHE A 382 5.86 16.02 30.91
C PHE A 382 5.30 16.82 32.11
N CYS A 383 4.40 17.78 31.87
CA CYS A 383 3.82 18.65 32.90
C CYS A 383 2.30 18.48 33.10
N LEU A 384 1.68 17.56 32.36
CA LEU A 384 0.24 17.30 32.43
C LEU A 384 -0.16 16.64 33.75
N LYS A 385 -1.40 16.85 34.19
CA LYS A 385 -1.96 16.18 35.37
C LYS A 385 -2.75 14.94 34.98
N SER A 386 -2.55 13.87 35.75
CA SER A 386 -3.39 12.67 35.69
C SER A 386 -4.64 12.83 36.56
N GLY A 387 -5.77 12.29 36.09
CA GLY A 387 -7.02 12.18 36.84
C GLY A 387 -8.24 12.74 36.09
N SER A 388 -9.39 12.10 36.28
CA SER A 388 -10.64 12.37 35.54
C SER A 388 -11.47 13.54 36.10
N SER A 389 -11.06 14.17 37.19
CA SER A 389 -11.65 15.40 37.70
C SER A 389 -10.87 16.62 37.17
N HIS A 390 -11.28 17.16 36.03
CA HIS A 390 -10.61 18.27 35.35
C HIS A 390 -10.89 19.63 36.05
N THR A 391 -10.42 19.78 37.29
CA THR A 391 -10.62 20.96 38.14
C THR A 391 -9.49 21.97 37.97
N SER A 392 -9.79 23.21 37.60
CA SER A 392 -8.80 24.22 37.22
C SER A 392 -7.65 24.42 38.22
N TYR A 393 -6.44 24.66 37.70
CA TYR A 393 -5.21 24.70 38.46
C TYR A 393 -4.14 25.63 37.86
N GLU A 394 -3.43 26.34 38.74
CA GLU A 394 -2.34 27.26 38.38
C GLU A 394 -1.12 26.56 37.75
N ALA A 395 -0.42 27.28 36.86
CA ALA A 395 0.61 26.72 35.98
C ALA A 395 1.72 25.98 36.73
N THR A 396 1.82 24.66 36.52
CA THR A 396 2.91 23.82 37.04
C THR A 396 4.06 23.80 36.04
N THR A 397 5.26 24.15 36.50
CA THR A 397 6.46 24.26 35.64
C THR A 397 7.59 23.36 36.12
N THR A 398 8.02 22.43 35.27
CA THR A 398 9.15 21.51 35.49
C THR A 398 10.37 22.03 34.75
N THR A 399 11.51 22.25 35.44
CA THR A 399 12.78 22.62 34.79
C THR A 399 13.67 21.38 34.63
N VAL A 400 14.31 21.23 33.47
CA VAL A 400 15.31 20.18 33.20
C VAL A 400 16.64 20.80 32.75
N THR A 401 17.76 20.20 33.18
CA THR A 401 19.12 20.75 33.03
C THR A 401 20.08 19.80 32.28
N SER A 402 19.52 18.90 31.49
CA SER A 402 20.24 17.89 30.70
C SER A 402 19.45 17.58 29.43
N ALA A 403 20.14 17.46 28.29
CA ALA A 403 19.50 17.14 27.01
C ALA A 403 18.84 15.75 27.02
N PRO A 404 17.62 15.60 26.48
CA PRO A 404 17.00 14.29 26.31
C PRO A 404 17.76 13.47 25.24
N SER A 405 17.85 12.16 25.44
CA SER A 405 18.43 11.25 24.45
C SER A 405 17.64 11.30 23.14
N GLY A 406 18.33 11.36 21.99
CA GLY A 406 17.69 11.34 20.68
C GLY A 406 17.24 12.71 20.13
N TYR A 407 17.55 13.82 20.80
CA TYR A 407 17.17 15.16 20.31
C TYR A 407 17.86 15.59 19.01
N SER A 408 18.97 14.95 18.64
CA SER A 408 19.71 15.26 17.41
C SER A 408 18.90 14.81 16.18
N ALA A 409 18.49 15.76 15.34
CA ALA A 409 17.66 15.53 14.16
C ALA A 409 18.37 15.93 12.85
N ALA A 410 17.89 15.41 11.72
CA ALA A 410 18.37 15.77 10.40
C ALA A 410 17.93 17.19 9.97
N THR A 411 18.64 17.79 9.02
CA THR A 411 18.41 19.14 8.46
C THR A 411 18.11 19.10 6.96
N MET A 412 17.58 20.20 6.41
CA MET A 412 17.23 20.30 4.99
C MET A 412 18.28 21.07 4.19
N ALA A 413 18.56 20.60 2.97
CA ALA A 413 19.61 21.20 2.13
C ALA A 413 19.33 22.68 1.74
N ALA A 414 18.06 23.10 1.80
CA ALA A 414 17.61 24.45 1.47
C ALA A 414 17.37 25.36 2.70
N ASP A 415 17.82 24.96 3.90
CA ASP A 415 17.58 25.68 5.16
C ASP A 415 18.10 27.13 5.09
N LEU A 416 17.20 28.11 5.05
CA LEU A 416 17.55 29.52 4.86
C LEU A 416 18.38 30.04 6.05
N LYS A 417 19.42 30.84 5.79
CA LYS A 417 20.30 31.36 6.87
C LYS A 417 19.85 32.73 7.40
N THR A 418 18.90 33.37 6.75
CA THR A 418 18.24 34.63 7.13
C THR A 418 16.82 34.64 6.58
N ASP A 419 15.92 35.36 7.22
CA ASP A 419 14.60 35.70 6.67
C ASP A 419 14.67 36.65 5.46
N PHE A 420 13.53 36.78 4.77
CA PHE A 420 13.29 37.88 3.83
C PHE A 420 12.70 39.07 4.58
N GLY A 421 13.42 40.19 4.64
CA GLY A 421 12.91 41.44 5.20
C GLY A 421 11.78 42.06 4.35
N THR A 422 10.89 42.83 4.98
CA THR A 422 9.66 43.35 4.34
C THR A 422 9.84 44.57 3.42
N THR A 423 11.03 45.15 3.31
CA THR A 423 11.25 46.44 2.60
C THR A 423 11.91 46.30 1.23
N VAL A 424 12.12 45.07 0.75
CA VAL A 424 12.67 44.73 -0.57
C VAL A 424 11.82 43.64 -1.22
N SER A 425 11.78 43.58 -2.56
CA SER A 425 10.95 42.58 -3.25
C SER A 425 11.53 41.18 -3.07
N ILE A 426 10.65 40.20 -2.85
CA ILE A 426 11.02 38.85 -2.46
C ILE A 426 11.19 37.97 -3.72
N PRO A 427 12.32 37.24 -3.85
CA PRO A 427 12.58 36.44 -5.04
C PRO A 427 11.68 35.21 -5.12
N ILE A 428 11.24 34.91 -6.34
CA ILE A 428 10.39 33.76 -6.63
C ILE A 428 11.17 32.44 -6.38
N PRO A 429 10.63 31.49 -5.60
CA PRO A 429 11.27 30.20 -5.36
C PRO A 429 11.30 29.31 -6.61
N THR A 430 12.20 28.32 -6.59
CA THR A 430 11.93 27.01 -7.19
C THR A 430 11.23 26.14 -6.16
N ILE A 431 10.22 25.38 -6.54
CA ILE A 431 9.56 24.42 -5.66
C ILE A 431 10.58 23.31 -5.30
N PRO A 432 10.80 22.98 -4.02
CA PRO A 432 11.81 22.00 -3.63
C PRO A 432 11.36 20.56 -3.94
N THR A 433 12.32 19.64 -4.03
CA THR A 433 12.08 18.22 -4.36
C THR A 433 12.02 17.30 -3.12
N SER A 434 11.96 17.88 -1.93
CA SER A 434 11.72 17.21 -0.65
C SER A 434 11.36 18.28 0.38
N PHE A 435 10.44 17.95 1.28
CA PHE A 435 9.85 18.88 2.26
C PHE A 435 10.04 18.42 3.71
N TYR A 436 10.53 17.19 3.93
CA TYR A 436 10.85 16.65 5.24
C TYR A 436 12.09 15.72 5.14
N PRO A 437 13.04 15.76 6.11
CA PRO A 437 14.29 15.01 6.01
C PRO A 437 14.10 13.50 5.83
N GLY A 438 14.58 12.97 4.70
CA GLY A 438 14.49 11.54 4.39
C GLY A 438 13.13 11.08 3.85
N ALA A 439 12.13 11.96 3.72
CA ALA A 439 10.88 11.66 3.05
C ALA A 439 10.94 12.01 1.55
N THR A 440 10.44 11.09 0.74
CA THR A 440 10.05 11.35 -0.66
C THR A 440 8.72 12.11 -0.67
N PRO A 441 8.55 13.15 -1.52
CA PRO A 441 7.24 13.74 -1.75
C PRO A 441 6.20 12.71 -2.22
N TYR A 442 4.93 12.89 -1.85
CA TYR A 442 3.85 12.03 -2.31
C TYR A 442 3.56 12.23 -3.81
N SER A 443 3.67 13.47 -4.28
CA SER A 443 3.44 13.84 -5.68
C SER A 443 4.70 14.40 -6.35
N ALA A 444 5.07 13.87 -7.52
CA ALA A 444 6.22 14.38 -8.28
C ALA A 444 5.88 15.66 -9.07
N LEU A 445 6.80 16.62 -9.11
CA LEU A 445 6.65 17.89 -9.85
C LEU A 445 6.36 17.65 -11.35
N LEU A 446 5.39 18.38 -11.91
CA LEU A 446 5.04 18.33 -13.33
C LEU A 446 6.21 18.72 -14.26
N ALA A 447 7.08 19.64 -13.83
CA ALA A 447 8.32 19.98 -14.54
C ALA A 447 9.21 18.75 -14.80
N ASN A 448 9.19 17.77 -13.89
CA ASN A 448 9.99 16.56 -14.02
C ASN A 448 9.31 15.53 -14.94
N SER A 449 7.97 15.43 -14.92
CA SER A 449 7.23 14.54 -15.83
C SER A 449 7.29 15.02 -17.29
N ALA A 450 7.41 16.33 -17.52
CA ALA A 450 7.63 16.93 -18.84
C ALA A 450 8.89 16.41 -19.57
N SER A 451 9.88 15.87 -18.85
CA SER A 451 11.05 15.21 -19.45
C SER A 451 10.71 13.97 -20.30
N SER A 452 9.52 13.38 -20.09
CA SER A 452 9.00 12.25 -20.89
C SER A 452 8.27 12.68 -22.18
N VAL A 453 7.87 13.95 -22.31
CA VAL A 453 6.90 14.41 -23.34
C VAL A 453 7.58 15.15 -24.50
N ALA A 454 8.51 14.46 -25.17
CA ALA A 454 9.26 15.01 -26.31
C ALA A 454 9.14 14.20 -27.61
N LYS A 455 7.92 13.70 -27.95
CA LYS A 455 7.68 12.98 -29.22
C LYS A 455 6.22 12.94 -29.73
N VAL A 456 5.50 14.06 -29.67
CA VAL A 456 4.22 14.19 -30.41
C VAL A 456 4.48 14.11 -31.92
N ARG A 457 3.90 13.11 -32.59
CA ARG A 457 4.02 12.92 -34.05
C ARG A 457 2.73 13.36 -34.76
N ALA A 458 2.70 14.58 -35.24
CA ALA A 458 1.66 15.04 -36.17
C ALA A 458 1.86 14.42 -37.57
N VAL A 459 0.78 14.22 -38.33
CA VAL A 459 0.79 13.55 -39.65
C VAL A 459 0.62 14.56 -40.78
N VAL A 460 1.67 14.75 -41.59
CA VAL A 460 1.62 15.36 -42.94
C VAL A 460 2.59 14.60 -43.87
N ALA A 461 2.34 14.63 -45.19
CA ALA A 461 2.88 13.65 -46.14
C ALA A 461 4.21 14.01 -46.85
N SER A 462 4.88 12.94 -47.31
CA SER A 462 5.78 12.85 -48.48
C SER A 462 6.92 13.88 -48.68
N SER A 463 8.17 13.42 -48.55
CA SER A 463 9.17 13.47 -49.65
C SER A 463 10.46 12.67 -49.32
N ARG A 464 11.20 12.33 -50.38
CA ARG A 464 12.57 11.77 -50.43
C ARG A 464 13.40 12.73 -51.32
N PRO A 465 14.74 12.61 -51.41
CA PRO A 465 15.76 12.26 -50.40
C PRO A 465 16.96 13.26 -50.41
N THR A 466 17.97 13.11 -49.54
CA THR A 466 19.42 13.18 -49.93
C THR A 466 20.41 12.86 -48.80
N THR A 467 21.61 12.48 -49.24
CA THR A 467 22.85 12.03 -48.56
C THR A 467 23.67 13.11 -47.84
N ALA A 468 24.25 12.78 -46.67
CA ALA A 468 25.65 12.99 -46.22
C ALA A 468 25.75 12.59 -44.72
N ALA A 469 26.63 11.72 -44.20
CA ALA A 469 28.06 11.45 -44.41
C ALA A 469 29.01 12.42 -43.66
N ASN A 470 29.49 11.98 -42.48
CA ASN A 470 30.92 11.97 -42.13
C ASN A 470 31.20 11.18 -40.83
N GLU A 471 32.40 10.61 -40.74
CA GLU A 471 32.90 9.78 -39.64
C GLU A 471 33.88 10.58 -38.75
N VAL A 472 34.08 10.14 -37.50
CA VAL A 472 35.42 10.13 -36.86
C VAL A 472 35.53 8.89 -35.96
N THR A 473 36.53 8.04 -36.23
CA THR A 473 36.92 6.89 -35.39
C THR A 473 38.07 7.27 -34.45
N PRO A 474 38.36 6.45 -33.43
CA PRO A 474 39.66 5.78 -33.48
C PRO A 474 39.60 4.26 -33.23
N THR A 475 40.62 3.56 -33.72
CA THR A 475 40.67 2.08 -33.87
C THR A 475 41.87 1.51 -33.12
N ILE A 476 41.81 0.23 -32.70
CA ILE A 476 42.91 -0.78 -32.52
C ILE A 476 42.42 -1.85 -31.52
N VAL A 477 42.57 -3.18 -31.67
CA VAL A 477 42.93 -4.06 -32.81
C VAL A 477 42.23 -5.42 -32.57
N ALA A 478 41.96 -6.20 -33.61
CA ALA A 478 41.33 -7.52 -33.50
C ALA A 478 42.34 -8.68 -33.58
N GLN A 479 41.99 -9.84 -33.00
CA GLN A 479 42.61 -11.12 -33.29
C GLN A 479 41.56 -12.26 -33.24
N GLN A 480 41.74 -13.30 -34.06
CA GLN A 480 40.75 -14.35 -34.30
C GLN A 480 41.03 -15.64 -33.51
N ALA A 481 39.97 -16.35 -33.12
CA ALA A 481 39.97 -17.80 -32.90
C ALA A 481 38.54 -18.34 -33.15
N ALA A 482 38.40 -19.61 -33.50
CA ALA A 482 37.11 -20.22 -33.86
C ALA A 482 36.98 -21.67 -33.37
N THR A 483 35.73 -22.06 -33.08
CA THR A 483 35.14 -23.42 -33.16
C THR A 483 35.93 -24.64 -32.66
N SER A 484 35.38 -25.33 -31.65
CA SER A 484 34.99 -26.76 -31.79
C SER A 484 34.20 -27.26 -30.57
N ALA A 485 33.15 -28.06 -30.80
CA ALA A 485 32.48 -28.87 -29.78
C ALA A 485 33.03 -30.32 -29.79
N PRO A 486 32.64 -31.14 -28.80
CA PRO A 486 32.42 -32.57 -29.06
C PRO A 486 31.01 -33.05 -28.64
N SER A 487 30.56 -34.15 -29.25
CA SER A 487 29.20 -34.71 -29.13
C SER A 487 29.11 -35.93 -28.19
N PRO A 488 27.92 -36.30 -27.67
CA PRO A 488 27.70 -37.54 -26.92
C PRO A 488 27.40 -38.75 -27.84
N ILE A 489 27.89 -39.95 -27.49
CA ILE A 489 27.70 -41.20 -28.28
C ILE A 489 27.50 -42.46 -27.39
N VAL A 490 26.27 -43.02 -27.42
CA VAL A 490 25.84 -44.44 -27.59
C VAL A 490 26.24 -45.57 -26.58
N ALA A 491 25.22 -46.06 -25.85
CA ALA A 491 24.70 -47.47 -25.65
C ALA A 491 25.66 -48.66 -25.26
N THR A 492 25.24 -49.92 -24.99
CA THR A 492 23.95 -50.69 -24.93
C THR A 492 23.79 -51.36 -23.52
N GLU A 493 23.08 -52.45 -23.13
CA GLU A 493 22.12 -53.51 -23.61
C GLU A 493 21.46 -54.10 -22.30
N GLN A 494 20.31 -54.77 -22.12
CA GLN A 494 19.30 -55.62 -22.82
C GLN A 494 19.33 -57.15 -22.49
N SER A 495 18.18 -57.86 -22.63
CA SER A 495 17.89 -59.30 -22.34
C SER A 495 17.74 -59.69 -20.84
N THR A 496 17.00 -60.70 -20.34
CA THR A 496 15.92 -61.65 -20.78
C THR A 496 15.37 -62.40 -19.52
N GLU A 497 14.19 -63.06 -19.40
CA GLU A 497 12.97 -63.21 -20.23
C GLU A 497 11.68 -63.48 -19.36
N GLN A 498 11.24 -64.75 -19.18
CA GLN A 498 9.92 -65.19 -18.62
C GLN A 498 9.98 -66.63 -18.02
N PRO A 499 8.89 -67.32 -17.57
CA PRO A 499 7.42 -67.05 -17.58
C PRO A 499 6.82 -67.12 -16.13
N SER A 500 5.57 -67.50 -15.77
CA SER A 500 4.31 -67.97 -16.41
C SER A 500 3.09 -67.83 -15.47
N GLY A 501 1.85 -67.67 -15.98
CA GLY A 501 0.60 -67.95 -15.22
C GLY A 501 -0.66 -67.17 -15.67
N LYS A 502 -1.75 -67.86 -16.05
CA LYS A 502 -3.09 -67.34 -16.48
C LYS A 502 -4.19 -68.36 -16.12
N PRO A 503 -5.51 -68.10 -16.28
CA PRO A 503 -6.24 -66.89 -16.72
C PRO A 503 -6.65 -66.02 -15.50
N SER A 504 -7.76 -65.28 -15.35
CA SER A 504 -9.02 -64.92 -16.08
C SER A 504 -9.61 -63.64 -15.42
N GLY A 505 -10.59 -62.89 -15.95
CA GLY A 505 -11.39 -62.93 -17.18
C GLY A 505 -12.56 -61.91 -17.10
N GLU A 506 -13.28 -61.68 -18.21
CA GLU A 506 -14.49 -60.83 -18.37
C GLU A 506 -14.39 -59.28 -18.42
N ALA A 507 -15.15 -58.74 -19.39
CA ALA A 507 -15.88 -57.47 -19.47
C ALA A 507 -15.19 -56.10 -19.16
N VAL A 508 -15.13 -55.26 -20.20
CA VAL A 508 -15.00 -53.79 -20.07
C VAL A 508 -16.32 -53.21 -19.54
N GLY A 509 -16.28 -52.63 -18.35
CA GLY A 509 -17.35 -51.81 -17.76
C GLY A 509 -16.96 -50.34 -17.69
N ALA A 510 -17.93 -49.43 -17.75
CA ALA A 510 -17.68 -47.98 -17.74
C ALA A 510 -17.06 -47.50 -16.41
N CYS A 511 -16.31 -46.38 -16.46
CA CYS A 511 -15.84 -45.69 -15.27
C CYS A 511 -17.02 -45.40 -14.32
N PRO A 512 -16.92 -45.74 -13.02
CA PRO A 512 -17.96 -45.40 -12.06
C PRO A 512 -18.05 -43.87 -11.94
N SER A 513 -19.27 -43.34 -11.96
CA SER A 513 -19.49 -41.93 -11.61
C SER A 513 -19.03 -41.71 -10.17
N TYR A 514 -18.12 -40.75 -9.97
CA TYR A 514 -17.75 -40.30 -8.64
C TYR A 514 -18.99 -39.67 -7.98
N LYS A 515 -19.66 -40.44 -7.12
CA LYS A 515 -20.45 -39.82 -6.05
C LYS A 515 -19.48 -39.03 -5.18
N LEU A 516 -19.76 -37.73 -5.01
CA LEU A 516 -19.21 -36.97 -3.91
C LEU A 516 -19.44 -37.75 -2.60
N PRO A 517 -18.48 -37.77 -1.66
CA PRO A 517 -18.75 -38.27 -0.32
C PRO A 517 -19.95 -37.53 0.25
N GLU A 518 -20.96 -38.25 0.73
CA GLU A 518 -22.01 -37.63 1.54
C GLU A 518 -21.33 -37.00 2.75
N MET A 519 -21.40 -35.67 2.88
CA MET A 519 -20.95 -35.00 4.08
C MET A 519 -21.77 -35.55 5.24
N ALA A 520 -21.14 -36.34 6.11
CA ALA A 520 -21.74 -36.81 7.34
C ALA A 520 -22.09 -35.58 8.18
N SER A 521 -23.37 -35.19 8.15
CA SER A 521 -23.85 -34.00 8.84
C SER A 521 -23.76 -34.23 10.35
N SER A 522 -22.72 -33.68 10.95
CA SER A 522 -22.62 -33.54 12.40
C SER A 522 -23.75 -32.63 12.86
N GLN A 523 -24.90 -33.22 13.22
CA GLN A 523 -26.06 -32.52 13.74
C GLN A 523 -25.80 -31.98 15.16
N ALA A 524 -24.90 -31.01 15.26
CA ALA A 524 -25.18 -29.87 16.12
C ALA A 524 -26.41 -29.18 15.53
N THR A 525 -27.47 -29.04 16.33
CA THR A 525 -28.65 -28.27 15.93
C THR A 525 -28.30 -26.79 16.00
N ASP A 526 -27.79 -26.25 14.88
CA ASP A 526 -27.51 -24.83 14.75
C ASP A 526 -28.82 -24.04 14.93
N SER A 527 -28.90 -23.28 16.03
CA SER A 527 -30.06 -22.46 16.39
C SER A 527 -30.04 -21.09 15.71
N SER A 528 -29.10 -20.84 14.80
CA SER A 528 -28.99 -19.59 14.04
C SER A 528 -30.17 -19.35 13.10
N PRO A 529 -30.72 -18.12 13.03
CA PRO A 529 -31.72 -17.78 12.04
C PRO A 529 -31.17 -17.90 10.60
N PRO A 530 -31.94 -18.47 9.65
CA PRO A 530 -31.52 -18.65 8.25
C PRO A 530 -31.69 -17.36 7.44
N ASP A 531 -31.23 -16.23 7.99
CA ASP A 531 -31.30 -14.89 7.38
C ASP A 531 -29.94 -14.17 7.38
N GLY A 532 -28.85 -14.86 7.72
CA GLY A 532 -27.51 -14.32 7.83
C GLY A 532 -27.16 -13.67 9.18
N THR A 533 -28.09 -13.57 10.14
CA THR A 533 -27.80 -13.01 11.47
C THR A 533 -27.05 -13.94 12.42
N GLY A 534 -26.84 -15.21 12.08
CA GLY A 534 -26.12 -16.19 12.92
C GLY A 534 -24.76 -15.71 13.43
N VAL A 535 -24.04 -14.88 12.66
CA VAL A 535 -22.76 -14.27 13.04
C VAL A 535 -22.83 -13.36 14.28
N ILE A 536 -24.01 -12.86 14.67
CA ILE A 536 -24.21 -12.06 15.89
C ILE A 536 -24.02 -12.92 17.15
N GLN A 537 -24.20 -14.24 17.07
CA GLN A 537 -23.87 -15.16 18.18
C GLN A 537 -22.36 -15.32 18.38
N LEU A 538 -21.57 -15.10 17.32
CA LEU A 538 -20.10 -15.10 17.38
C LEU A 538 -19.55 -13.75 17.85
N ASP A 539 -20.27 -12.66 17.55
CA ASP A 539 -19.94 -11.31 18.01
C ASP A 539 -21.20 -10.41 18.14
N PRO A 540 -21.67 -10.14 19.37
CA PRO A 540 -22.80 -9.25 19.62
C PRO A 540 -22.62 -7.81 19.11
N TRP A 541 -21.39 -7.33 18.86
CA TRP A 541 -21.17 -5.99 18.29
C TRP A 541 -21.70 -5.86 16.85
N LEU A 542 -22.08 -6.96 16.20
CA LEU A 542 -22.79 -6.96 14.91
C LEU A 542 -24.31 -6.71 15.04
N GLU A 543 -24.91 -6.74 16.23
CA GLU A 543 -26.35 -6.57 16.44
C GLU A 543 -26.94 -5.27 15.83
N PRO A 544 -26.29 -4.09 15.94
CA PRO A 544 -26.77 -2.86 15.30
C PRO A 544 -26.85 -2.93 13.77
N PHE A 545 -26.16 -3.89 13.14
CA PHE A 545 -26.07 -4.05 11.69
C PHE A 545 -26.94 -5.20 11.16
N GLN A 546 -27.78 -5.82 12.01
CA GLN A 546 -28.54 -7.03 11.68
C GLN A 546 -29.34 -6.94 10.37
N ASP A 547 -29.96 -5.80 10.06
CA ASP A 547 -30.79 -5.67 8.86
C ASP A 547 -29.95 -5.50 7.58
N ALA A 548 -28.74 -4.96 7.69
CA ALA A 548 -27.77 -4.95 6.60
C ALA A 548 -27.21 -6.37 6.33
N LEU A 549 -27.05 -7.19 7.37
CA LEU A 549 -26.71 -8.62 7.22
C LEU A 549 -27.84 -9.38 6.50
N LYS A 550 -29.09 -9.20 6.92
CA LYS A 550 -30.28 -9.78 6.26
C LYS A 550 -30.40 -9.36 4.80
N GLN A 551 -30.16 -8.09 4.50
CA GLN A 551 -30.17 -7.57 3.14
C GLN A 551 -29.09 -8.21 2.27
N ARG A 552 -27.85 -8.34 2.78
CA ARG A 552 -26.74 -9.02 2.08
C ARG A 552 -27.02 -10.49 1.83
N PHE A 553 -27.52 -11.21 2.84
CA PHE A 553 -27.87 -12.62 2.73
C PHE A 553 -28.99 -12.85 1.69
N SER A 554 -30.07 -12.09 1.77
CA SER A 554 -31.19 -12.13 0.82
C SER A 554 -30.75 -11.81 -0.62
N PHE A 555 -29.82 -10.87 -0.81
CA PHE A 555 -29.24 -10.56 -2.12
C PHE A 555 -28.43 -11.74 -2.70
N ILE A 556 -27.63 -12.43 -1.88
CA ILE A 556 -26.86 -13.62 -2.29
C ILE A 556 -27.81 -14.77 -2.64
N GLU A 557 -28.80 -15.07 -1.79
CA GLU A 557 -29.82 -16.10 -2.05
C GLU A 557 -30.60 -15.82 -3.35
N GLY A 558 -30.88 -14.56 -3.66
CA GLY A 558 -31.47 -14.16 -4.94
C GLY A 558 -30.61 -14.55 -6.16
N TRP A 559 -29.30 -14.36 -6.09
CA TRP A 559 -28.37 -14.81 -7.14
C TRP A 559 -28.20 -16.33 -7.21
N VAL A 560 -28.07 -17.00 -6.06
CA VAL A 560 -27.98 -18.46 -5.98
C VAL A 560 -29.22 -19.10 -6.60
N LYS A 561 -30.41 -18.59 -6.25
CA LYS A 561 -31.68 -19.00 -6.86
C LYS A 561 -31.68 -18.77 -8.38
N ALA A 562 -31.32 -17.57 -8.85
CA ALA A 562 -31.32 -17.26 -10.28
C ALA A 562 -30.38 -18.20 -11.07
N ILE A 563 -29.19 -18.51 -10.54
CA ILE A 563 -28.23 -19.45 -11.15
C ILE A 563 -28.76 -20.89 -11.13
N ASN A 564 -29.43 -21.31 -10.05
CA ASN A 564 -30.10 -22.61 -9.96
C ASN A 564 -31.21 -22.74 -11.03
N GLU A 565 -32.06 -21.73 -11.18
CA GLU A 565 -33.20 -21.72 -12.11
C GLU A 565 -32.79 -21.58 -13.59
N THR A 566 -31.75 -20.80 -13.91
CA THR A 566 -31.39 -20.48 -15.31
C THR A 566 -30.22 -21.29 -15.86
N GLU A 567 -29.25 -21.67 -15.03
CA GLU A 567 -28.00 -22.33 -15.46
C GLU A 567 -27.90 -23.79 -15.01
N GLY A 568 -28.76 -24.23 -14.07
CA GLY A 568 -28.67 -25.54 -13.44
C GLY A 568 -27.68 -25.60 -12.28
N GLY A 569 -27.42 -24.47 -11.63
CA GLY A 569 -26.68 -24.36 -10.38
C GLY A 569 -25.18 -24.08 -10.51
N LEU A 570 -24.59 -23.64 -9.39
CA LEU A 570 -23.22 -23.10 -9.32
C LEU A 570 -22.15 -24.07 -9.86
N GLU A 571 -22.31 -25.38 -9.69
CA GLU A 571 -21.34 -26.35 -10.20
C GLU A 571 -21.26 -26.34 -11.73
N LYS A 572 -22.42 -26.28 -12.41
CA LYS A 572 -22.51 -26.21 -13.87
C LYS A 572 -22.21 -24.81 -14.40
N PHE A 573 -22.60 -23.77 -13.66
CA PHE A 573 -22.31 -22.38 -13.99
C PHE A 573 -20.81 -22.06 -14.01
N SER A 574 -20.06 -22.64 -13.06
CA SER A 574 -18.60 -22.53 -12.97
C SER A 574 -17.83 -23.43 -13.95
N LYS A 575 -18.52 -24.18 -14.83
CA LYS A 575 -17.89 -24.90 -15.96
C LYS A 575 -17.95 -24.10 -17.26
N GLY A 576 -17.94 -22.76 -17.18
CA GLY A 576 -17.98 -21.87 -18.34
C GLY A 576 -16.84 -22.09 -19.34
N TYR A 577 -15.66 -22.54 -18.90
CA TYR A 577 -14.51 -22.85 -19.77
C TYR A 577 -14.72 -24.08 -20.67
N GLU A 578 -15.65 -24.98 -20.34
CA GLU A 578 -16.05 -26.11 -21.21
C GLU A 578 -16.97 -25.65 -22.36
N ARG A 579 -17.40 -24.37 -22.33
CA ARG A 579 -18.40 -23.80 -23.24
C ARG A 579 -17.90 -22.56 -23.98
N PHE A 580 -17.16 -21.68 -23.30
CA PHE A 580 -16.49 -20.49 -23.82
C PHE A 580 -15.00 -20.75 -24.08
N GLY A 581 -14.36 -19.92 -24.90
CA GLY A 581 -13.05 -20.26 -25.45
C GLY A 581 -13.14 -21.39 -26.47
N LEU A 582 -11.99 -21.96 -26.84
CA LEU A 582 -11.88 -22.97 -27.90
C LEU A 582 -11.94 -24.38 -27.29
N ASN A 583 -13.02 -25.11 -27.60
CA ASN A 583 -13.31 -26.42 -27.05
C ASN A 583 -13.35 -27.49 -28.15
N VAL A 584 -12.38 -28.40 -28.15
CA VAL A 584 -12.31 -29.54 -29.08
C VAL A 584 -13.36 -30.57 -28.72
N GLN A 585 -14.15 -30.98 -29.71
CA GLN A 585 -15.20 -31.99 -29.59
C GLN A 585 -14.65 -33.39 -29.90
N ALA A 586 -15.37 -34.44 -29.46
CA ALA A 586 -14.93 -35.84 -29.63
C ALA A 586 -14.81 -36.33 -31.09
N ASN A 587 -15.32 -35.55 -32.07
CA ASN A 587 -15.14 -35.80 -33.51
C ASN A 587 -14.01 -34.96 -34.15
N GLY A 588 -13.28 -34.18 -33.35
CA GLY A 588 -12.21 -33.27 -33.80
C GLY A 588 -12.66 -31.85 -34.14
N ASP A 589 -13.98 -31.55 -34.17
CA ASP A 589 -14.45 -30.19 -34.44
C ASP A 589 -14.03 -29.24 -33.31
N ILE A 590 -13.74 -27.97 -33.63
CA ILE A 590 -13.41 -26.95 -32.63
C ILE A 590 -14.60 -26.00 -32.51
N VAL A 591 -15.24 -25.96 -31.35
CA VAL A 591 -16.27 -24.96 -31.04
C VAL A 591 -15.62 -23.80 -30.30
N TYR A 592 -15.67 -22.59 -30.87
CA TYR A 592 -15.25 -21.36 -30.22
C TYR A 592 -16.47 -20.52 -29.85
N ARG A 593 -16.56 -20.09 -28.59
CA ARG A 593 -17.53 -19.07 -28.15
C ARG A 593 -16.87 -17.91 -27.42
N GLU A 594 -17.44 -16.72 -27.61
CA GLU A 594 -16.96 -15.49 -27.00
C GLU A 594 -18.11 -14.52 -26.69
N TRP A 595 -18.04 -13.79 -25.58
CA TRP A 595 -19.04 -12.79 -25.23
C TRP A 595 -18.61 -11.40 -25.73
N ALA A 596 -19.37 -10.85 -26.69
CA ALA A 596 -19.09 -9.54 -27.30
C ALA A 596 -20.40 -8.86 -27.77
N PRO A 597 -21.26 -8.41 -26.84
CA PRO A 597 -22.57 -7.83 -27.12
C PRO A 597 -22.52 -6.52 -27.94
N ASN A 598 -21.46 -5.70 -27.85
CA ASN A 598 -21.34 -4.49 -28.67
C ASN A 598 -20.89 -4.77 -30.11
N ALA A 599 -20.20 -5.89 -30.38
CA ALA A 599 -19.72 -6.19 -31.73
C ALA A 599 -20.89 -6.31 -32.72
N ALA A 600 -20.70 -5.77 -33.93
CA ALA A 600 -21.63 -5.88 -35.05
C ALA A 600 -21.31 -7.08 -35.97
N GLN A 601 -20.03 -7.47 -36.02
CA GLN A 601 -19.55 -8.71 -36.64
C GLN A 601 -18.41 -9.30 -35.79
N ALA A 602 -18.24 -10.62 -35.82
CA ALA A 602 -17.06 -11.30 -35.27
C ALA A 602 -16.60 -12.42 -36.20
N GLN A 603 -15.28 -12.61 -36.29
CA GLN A 603 -14.63 -13.68 -37.06
C GLN A 603 -13.45 -14.27 -36.26
N LEU A 604 -13.24 -15.58 -36.37
CA LEU A 604 -12.05 -16.26 -35.81
C LEU A 604 -10.94 -16.27 -36.86
N VAL A 605 -9.75 -15.78 -36.51
CA VAL A 605 -8.61 -15.67 -37.43
C VAL A 605 -7.34 -16.24 -36.82
N GLY A 606 -6.40 -16.66 -37.66
CA GLY A 606 -5.10 -17.16 -37.22
C GLY A 606 -4.30 -17.78 -38.35
N ASP A 607 -3.19 -18.42 -38.01
CA ASP A 607 -2.29 -19.03 -39.00
C ASP A 607 -3.03 -20.10 -39.84
N PHE A 608 -3.95 -20.85 -39.19
CA PHE A 608 -4.77 -21.89 -39.82
C PHE A 608 -5.66 -21.41 -40.99
N ASN A 609 -5.99 -20.11 -41.05
CA ASN A 609 -6.77 -19.51 -42.15
C ASN A 609 -6.03 -18.36 -42.85
N ASN A 610 -4.70 -18.29 -42.73
CA ASN A 610 -3.86 -17.20 -43.25
C ASN A 610 -4.34 -15.80 -42.80
N TRP A 611 -4.98 -15.72 -41.62
CA TRP A 611 -5.60 -14.52 -41.05
C TRP A 611 -6.72 -13.91 -41.90
N ASP A 612 -7.38 -14.70 -42.77
CA ASP A 612 -8.45 -14.25 -43.66
C ASP A 612 -9.77 -14.00 -42.90
N VAL A 613 -10.07 -12.72 -42.69
CA VAL A 613 -11.26 -12.18 -42.01
C VAL A 613 -12.61 -12.50 -42.71
N THR A 614 -12.61 -13.14 -43.88
CA THR A 614 -13.84 -13.49 -44.63
C THR A 614 -14.27 -14.94 -44.44
N THR A 615 -13.35 -15.82 -44.06
CA THR A 615 -13.54 -17.29 -44.14
C THR A 615 -14.28 -17.91 -42.96
N HIS A 616 -14.15 -17.33 -41.76
CA HIS A 616 -14.62 -17.93 -40.50
C HIS A 616 -15.53 -16.97 -39.69
N PRO A 617 -16.72 -16.59 -40.23
CA PRO A 617 -17.67 -15.72 -39.54
C PRO A 617 -18.41 -16.46 -38.41
N MET A 618 -18.47 -15.81 -37.25
CA MET A 618 -19.21 -16.28 -36.08
C MET A 618 -20.68 -15.84 -36.14
N LYS A 619 -21.56 -16.54 -35.41
CA LYS A 619 -22.99 -16.21 -35.27
C LYS A 619 -23.28 -15.70 -33.86
N LYS A 620 -23.92 -14.54 -33.74
CA LYS A 620 -24.35 -13.95 -32.46
C LYS A 620 -25.69 -14.53 -32.01
N ASN A 621 -25.87 -14.80 -30.72
CA ASN A 621 -27.16 -15.12 -30.10
C ASN A 621 -27.77 -13.90 -29.39
N ASP A 622 -28.99 -14.08 -28.86
CA ASP A 622 -29.77 -13.01 -28.22
C ASP A 622 -29.10 -12.39 -26.97
N PHE A 623 -28.14 -13.10 -26.36
CA PHE A 623 -27.36 -12.63 -25.20
C PHE A 623 -26.02 -11.99 -25.58
N GLY A 624 -25.74 -11.83 -26.89
CA GLY A 624 -24.50 -11.25 -27.38
C GLY A 624 -23.29 -12.18 -27.35
N VAL A 625 -23.50 -13.48 -27.14
CA VAL A 625 -22.46 -14.51 -27.29
C VAL A 625 -22.35 -14.88 -28.77
N TRP A 626 -21.12 -14.86 -29.29
CA TRP A 626 -20.77 -15.31 -30.63
C TRP A 626 -20.30 -16.77 -30.59
N GLU A 627 -20.69 -17.56 -31.58
CA GLU A 627 -20.31 -18.98 -31.74
C GLU A 627 -19.82 -19.29 -33.16
N ILE A 628 -18.80 -20.13 -33.29
CA ILE A 628 -18.44 -20.82 -34.54
C ILE A 628 -17.98 -22.26 -34.24
N THR A 629 -18.35 -23.19 -35.13
CA THR A 629 -17.74 -24.52 -35.20
C THR A 629 -16.80 -24.56 -36.40
N VAL A 630 -15.52 -24.83 -36.16
CA VAL A 630 -14.52 -25.09 -37.21
C VAL A 630 -14.45 -26.62 -37.40
N PRO A 631 -14.88 -27.18 -38.56
CA PRO A 631 -14.97 -28.62 -38.75
C PRO A 631 -13.59 -29.31 -38.76
N ALA A 632 -13.54 -30.55 -38.27
CA ALA A 632 -12.33 -31.38 -38.29
C ALA A 632 -11.79 -31.62 -39.72
N VAL A 633 -10.47 -31.60 -39.88
CA VAL A 633 -9.79 -31.98 -41.13
C VAL A 633 -9.22 -33.38 -40.97
N GLY A 634 -9.76 -34.35 -41.70
CA GLY A 634 -9.33 -35.75 -41.61
C GLY A 634 -9.61 -36.42 -40.26
N GLY A 635 -10.50 -35.85 -39.43
CA GLY A 635 -10.76 -36.28 -38.05
C GLY A 635 -9.85 -35.66 -37.00
N ALA A 636 -8.93 -34.77 -37.39
CA ALA A 636 -8.09 -33.98 -36.49
C ALA A 636 -8.58 -32.52 -36.38
N PRO A 637 -8.30 -31.81 -35.26
CA PRO A 637 -8.62 -30.40 -35.11
C PRO A 637 -8.00 -29.53 -36.20
N ALA A 638 -8.81 -28.68 -36.84
CA ALA A 638 -8.40 -27.90 -38.01
C ALA A 638 -7.49 -26.70 -37.68
N ILE A 639 -7.45 -26.27 -36.42
CA ILE A 639 -6.46 -25.31 -35.92
C ILE A 639 -5.31 -26.14 -35.32
N PRO A 640 -4.08 -26.06 -35.86
CA PRO A 640 -2.96 -26.83 -35.33
C PRO A 640 -2.61 -26.43 -33.90
N HIS A 641 -2.20 -27.40 -33.09
CA HIS A 641 -1.57 -27.16 -31.79
C HIS A 641 -0.45 -26.13 -31.92
N ASN A 642 -0.36 -25.21 -30.95
CA ASN A 642 0.68 -24.19 -30.85
C ASN A 642 0.71 -23.15 -32.01
N SER A 643 -0.33 -23.12 -32.87
CA SER A 643 -0.52 -22.05 -33.87
C SER A 643 -1.15 -20.79 -33.25
N LYS A 644 -0.93 -19.62 -33.87
CA LYS A 644 -1.48 -18.33 -33.40
C LYS A 644 -2.92 -18.15 -33.88
N ILE A 645 -3.74 -17.56 -33.01
CA ILE A 645 -5.15 -17.22 -33.25
C ILE A 645 -5.51 -15.89 -32.59
N LYS A 646 -6.50 -15.18 -33.12
CA LYS A 646 -7.21 -14.05 -32.46
C LYS A 646 -8.67 -14.06 -32.86
N ILE A 647 -9.52 -13.40 -32.06
CA ILE A 647 -10.83 -12.94 -32.53
C ILE A 647 -10.65 -11.56 -33.16
N THR A 648 -11.27 -11.35 -34.32
CA THR A 648 -11.45 -10.02 -34.90
C THR A 648 -12.92 -9.65 -34.89
N MET A 649 -13.22 -8.39 -34.59
CA MET A 649 -14.58 -7.88 -34.48
C MET A 649 -14.71 -6.57 -35.26
N VAL A 650 -15.90 -6.31 -35.78
CA VAL A 650 -16.28 -5.00 -36.31
C VAL A 650 -17.20 -4.34 -35.30
N THR A 651 -16.84 -3.15 -34.81
CA THR A 651 -17.63 -2.36 -33.86
C THR A 651 -18.80 -1.65 -34.55
N PRO A 652 -19.76 -1.06 -33.82
CA PRO A 652 -20.84 -0.28 -34.42
C PRO A 652 -20.39 0.96 -35.20
N SER A 653 -19.17 1.46 -34.98
CA SER A 653 -18.57 2.56 -35.78
C SER A 653 -17.96 2.08 -37.10
N GLY A 654 -17.92 0.77 -37.36
CA GLY A 654 -17.26 0.16 -38.52
C GLY A 654 -15.76 -0.09 -38.35
N GLU A 655 -15.19 0.21 -37.17
CA GLU A 655 -13.79 -0.09 -36.86
C GLU A 655 -13.58 -1.60 -36.74
N ARG A 656 -12.52 -2.13 -37.37
CA ARG A 656 -12.09 -3.53 -37.19
C ARG A 656 -11.02 -3.61 -36.10
N ILE A 657 -11.38 -4.26 -35.00
CA ILE A 657 -10.48 -4.55 -33.87
C ILE A 657 -10.03 -6.02 -33.88
N TYR A 658 -8.94 -6.31 -33.16
CA TYR A 658 -8.43 -7.65 -32.89
C TYR A 658 -8.19 -7.79 -31.38
N ARG A 659 -8.49 -8.96 -30.82
CA ARG A 659 -8.25 -9.28 -29.40
C ARG A 659 -7.72 -10.70 -29.25
N ILE A 660 -6.97 -10.91 -28.18
CA ILE A 660 -6.76 -12.24 -27.60
C ILE A 660 -8.10 -12.74 -27.04
N PRO A 661 -8.57 -13.97 -27.33
CA PRO A 661 -9.81 -14.52 -26.75
C PRO A 661 -9.79 -14.48 -25.22
N ALA A 662 -10.88 -14.06 -24.57
CA ALA A 662 -10.89 -13.80 -23.13
C ALA A 662 -10.67 -15.08 -22.28
N TRP A 663 -10.98 -16.23 -22.87
CA TRP A 663 -10.89 -17.58 -22.30
C TRP A 663 -9.69 -18.39 -22.84
N ILE A 664 -8.63 -17.72 -23.33
CA ILE A 664 -7.47 -18.42 -23.89
C ILE A 664 -6.66 -19.16 -22.82
N LYS A 665 -6.24 -20.40 -23.10
CA LYS A 665 -5.38 -21.20 -22.20
C LYS A 665 -3.88 -20.90 -22.30
N ARG A 666 -3.44 -20.25 -23.37
CA ARG A 666 -2.04 -19.83 -23.58
C ARG A 666 -1.91 -18.61 -24.49
N VAL A 667 -0.99 -17.74 -24.14
CA VAL A 667 -0.42 -16.71 -25.01
C VAL A 667 1.10 -16.86 -25.03
N VAL A 668 1.80 -16.16 -25.92
CA VAL A 668 3.27 -16.05 -25.95
C VAL A 668 3.69 -14.65 -26.38
N GLN A 669 4.92 -14.24 -26.05
CA GLN A 669 5.51 -12.97 -26.48
C GLN A 669 6.82 -13.25 -27.24
N ASP A 670 7.05 -12.58 -28.36
CA ASP A 670 8.35 -12.55 -29.05
C ASP A 670 8.74 -11.09 -29.26
N LEU A 671 9.64 -10.60 -28.39
CA LEU A 671 10.10 -9.21 -28.36
C LEU A 671 10.86 -8.79 -29.65
N ASN A 672 11.28 -9.74 -30.49
CA ASN A 672 11.85 -9.44 -31.82
C ASN A 672 10.78 -9.08 -32.85
N VAL A 673 9.51 -9.40 -32.58
CA VAL A 673 8.36 -9.24 -33.49
C VAL A 673 7.35 -8.22 -32.95
N SER A 674 6.98 -8.29 -31.67
CA SER A 674 6.07 -7.34 -31.04
C SER A 674 6.28 -7.28 -29.51
N PRO A 675 6.12 -6.09 -28.88
CA PRO A 675 5.97 -6.02 -27.42
C PRO A 675 4.63 -6.58 -26.92
N THR A 676 3.62 -6.76 -27.79
CA THR A 676 2.34 -7.38 -27.41
C THR A 676 2.41 -8.89 -27.39
N TYR A 677 1.62 -9.52 -26.52
CA TYR A 677 1.40 -10.96 -26.57
C TYR A 677 0.52 -11.39 -27.76
N GLU A 678 0.67 -12.65 -28.16
CA GLU A 678 -0.12 -13.35 -29.18
C GLU A 678 -0.79 -14.59 -28.56
N SER A 679 -2.08 -14.78 -28.81
CA SER A 679 -2.81 -15.97 -28.36
C SER A 679 -2.50 -17.21 -29.19
N VAL A 680 -2.40 -18.34 -28.50
CA VAL A 680 -1.93 -19.62 -29.07
C VAL A 680 -2.93 -20.72 -28.75
N PHE A 681 -3.27 -21.54 -29.75
CA PHE A 681 -4.19 -22.66 -29.56
C PHE A 681 -3.51 -23.82 -28.81
N TRP A 682 -3.70 -23.87 -27.49
CA TRP A 682 -3.13 -24.90 -26.63
C TRP A 682 -4.02 -26.15 -26.53
N ASN A 683 -3.87 -27.03 -27.52
CA ASN A 683 -4.41 -28.39 -27.50
C ASN A 683 -3.29 -29.40 -27.82
N PRO A 684 -2.39 -29.72 -26.86
CA PRO A 684 -1.30 -30.67 -27.09
C PRO A 684 -1.82 -32.08 -27.42
N PRO A 685 -1.06 -32.91 -28.16
CA PRO A 685 -1.36 -34.32 -28.40
C PRO A 685 -1.60 -35.12 -27.11
N ALA A 686 -2.33 -36.24 -27.20
CA ALA A 686 -2.72 -37.03 -26.03
C ALA A 686 -1.53 -37.76 -25.36
N GLU A 687 -0.41 -37.86 -26.05
CA GLU A 687 0.91 -38.30 -25.59
C GLU A 687 1.67 -37.20 -24.82
N ASP A 688 1.50 -35.93 -25.19
CA ASP A 688 2.19 -34.77 -24.60
C ASP A 688 1.40 -34.10 -23.46
N GLN A 689 0.09 -34.37 -23.34
CA GLN A 689 -0.75 -33.89 -22.22
C GLN A 689 -0.29 -34.45 -20.87
N TYR A 690 -0.09 -33.56 -19.89
CA TYR A 690 0.25 -33.98 -18.53
C TYR A 690 -0.92 -34.70 -17.88
N LYS A 691 -0.62 -35.79 -17.16
CA LYS A 691 -1.59 -36.60 -16.42
C LYS A 691 -1.13 -36.66 -14.97
N PHE A 692 -1.90 -36.04 -14.07
CA PHE A 692 -1.66 -36.08 -12.62
C PHE A 692 -1.50 -37.54 -12.15
N GLN A 693 -0.42 -37.81 -11.43
CA GLN A 693 -0.10 -39.13 -10.88
C GLN A 693 -0.40 -39.22 -9.37
N HIS A 694 -0.59 -38.08 -8.70
CA HIS A 694 -0.72 -37.98 -7.26
C HIS A 694 -2.10 -37.45 -6.87
N PHE A 695 -2.54 -37.81 -5.66
CA PHE A 695 -3.74 -37.23 -5.06
C PHE A 695 -3.39 -35.97 -4.28
N ARG A 696 -4.31 -35.01 -4.27
CA ARG A 696 -4.27 -33.81 -3.42
C ARG A 696 -3.98 -34.20 -1.95
N PRO A 697 -3.12 -33.46 -1.24
CA PRO A 697 -2.79 -33.76 0.15
C PRO A 697 -4.00 -33.64 1.09
N LYS A 698 -3.97 -34.34 2.25
CA LYS A 698 -4.91 -34.07 3.34
C LYS A 698 -4.75 -32.60 3.77
N LYS A 699 -5.86 -31.88 3.89
CA LYS A 699 -5.88 -30.52 4.45
C LYS A 699 -5.11 -30.49 5.80
N PRO A 700 -4.07 -29.65 5.95
CA PRO A 700 -3.38 -29.45 7.21
C PRO A 700 -4.29 -28.87 8.30
N GLU A 701 -3.94 -29.14 9.56
CA GLU A 701 -4.68 -28.61 10.73
C GLU A 701 -4.33 -27.13 10.97
N SER A 702 -3.05 -26.79 10.76
CA SER A 702 -2.48 -25.43 10.67
C SER A 702 -1.73 -25.26 9.35
N LEU A 703 -1.77 -24.06 8.76
CA LEU A 703 -1.03 -23.76 7.52
C LEU A 703 0.33 -23.14 7.85
N ARG A 704 1.39 -23.71 7.27
CA ARG A 704 2.74 -23.16 7.22
C ARG A 704 3.08 -22.93 5.75
N ILE A 705 2.92 -21.67 5.31
CA ILE A 705 2.90 -21.25 3.92
C ILE A 705 4.27 -20.68 3.52
N TYR A 706 4.83 -21.22 2.44
CA TYR A 706 5.97 -20.64 1.74
C TYR A 706 5.45 -19.85 0.53
N GLU A 707 5.52 -18.53 0.57
CA GLU A 707 5.13 -17.65 -0.53
C GLU A 707 6.29 -17.51 -1.52
N ALA A 708 6.03 -17.77 -2.81
CA ALA A 708 7.06 -17.79 -3.83
C ALA A 708 6.54 -17.39 -5.23
N HIS A 709 7.46 -16.88 -6.04
CA HIS A 709 7.25 -16.42 -7.40
C HIS A 709 8.25 -17.12 -8.33
N VAL A 710 7.74 -18.08 -9.11
CA VAL A 710 8.54 -18.99 -9.97
C VAL A 710 9.66 -18.29 -10.74
N GLY A 711 9.39 -17.12 -11.32
CA GLY A 711 10.34 -16.40 -12.16
C GLY A 711 11.58 -15.83 -11.47
N ILE A 712 11.62 -15.75 -10.13
CA ILE A 712 12.78 -15.23 -9.37
C ILE A 712 13.46 -16.30 -8.50
N SER A 713 12.93 -17.52 -8.44
CA SER A 713 13.40 -18.60 -7.57
C SER A 713 14.68 -19.31 -8.08
N SER A 714 15.67 -18.53 -8.50
CA SER A 714 16.99 -18.98 -8.98
C SER A 714 18.05 -17.92 -8.64
N PRO A 715 19.32 -18.30 -8.41
CA PRO A 715 20.41 -17.33 -8.24
C PRO A 715 20.85 -16.67 -9.55
N GLU A 716 20.41 -17.18 -10.71
CA GLU A 716 20.71 -16.61 -12.03
C GLU A 716 19.88 -15.35 -12.32
N THR A 717 20.47 -14.36 -13.00
CA THR A 717 19.81 -13.10 -13.38
C THR A 717 18.96 -13.28 -14.65
N LYS A 718 17.93 -14.12 -14.58
CA LYS A 718 16.99 -14.45 -15.67
C LYS A 718 15.59 -14.68 -15.10
N VAL A 719 14.58 -14.85 -15.96
CA VAL A 719 13.33 -15.50 -15.54
C VAL A 719 13.56 -16.99 -15.38
N ALA A 720 13.31 -17.54 -14.19
CA ALA A 720 13.36 -18.98 -13.93
C ALA A 720 12.05 -19.69 -14.33
N THR A 721 12.13 -21.00 -14.57
CA THR A 721 11.05 -21.81 -15.16
C THR A 721 10.31 -22.68 -14.14
N TYR A 722 9.10 -23.14 -14.51
CA TYR A 722 8.32 -24.12 -13.76
C TYR A 722 9.12 -25.39 -13.46
N LYS A 723 9.92 -25.88 -14.42
CA LYS A 723 10.76 -27.09 -14.22
C LYS A 723 11.91 -26.83 -13.26
N GLU A 724 12.55 -25.66 -13.30
CA GLU A 724 13.59 -25.28 -12.32
C GLU A 724 13.01 -25.15 -10.91
N PHE A 725 11.84 -24.55 -10.76
CA PHE A 725 11.12 -24.50 -9.47
C PHE A 725 10.76 -25.91 -8.97
N THR A 726 10.25 -26.76 -9.86
CA THR A 726 9.89 -28.16 -9.56
C THR A 726 11.09 -28.98 -9.09
N ALA A 727 12.25 -28.81 -9.72
CA ALA A 727 13.48 -29.52 -9.40
C ALA A 727 14.18 -28.98 -8.14
N ASN A 728 14.20 -27.67 -7.93
CA ASN A 728 15.07 -27.02 -6.94
C ASN A 728 14.30 -26.50 -5.72
N MET A 729 13.13 -25.89 -5.91
CA MET A 729 12.37 -25.24 -4.83
C MET A 729 11.48 -26.21 -4.06
N LEU A 730 10.79 -27.13 -4.72
CA LEU A 730 9.93 -28.09 -4.00
C LEU A 730 10.71 -28.93 -2.96
N PRO A 731 11.92 -29.46 -3.24
CA PRO A 731 12.74 -30.11 -2.22
C PRO A 731 13.17 -29.18 -1.09
N ARG A 732 13.52 -27.92 -1.39
CA ARG A 732 13.91 -26.90 -0.40
C ARG A 732 12.76 -26.58 0.55
N ILE A 733 11.58 -26.28 0.02
CA ILE A 733 10.36 -25.97 0.77
C ILE A 733 9.98 -27.16 1.67
N LYS A 734 10.08 -28.39 1.14
CA LYS A 734 9.82 -29.59 1.94
C LYS A 734 10.87 -29.85 3.02
N TYR A 735 12.15 -29.59 2.74
CA TYR A 735 13.24 -29.72 3.71
C TYR A 735 13.06 -28.77 4.90
N LEU A 736 12.61 -27.53 4.64
CA LEU A 736 12.31 -26.50 5.63
C LEU A 736 11.07 -26.81 6.48
N GLY A 737 10.22 -27.79 6.14
CA GLY A 737 9.08 -28.22 6.96
C GLY A 737 7.77 -27.44 6.74
N TYR A 738 7.71 -26.56 5.75
CA TYR A 738 6.47 -25.96 5.27
C TYR A 738 5.50 -27.03 4.75
N ASN A 739 4.19 -26.77 4.82
CA ASN A 739 3.14 -27.69 4.38
C ASN A 739 2.25 -27.12 3.26
N ALA A 740 2.40 -25.83 2.94
CA ALA A 740 1.71 -25.16 1.85
C ALA A 740 2.64 -24.22 1.08
N ILE A 741 2.32 -23.98 -0.19
CA ILE A 741 2.95 -22.98 -1.07
C ILE A 741 1.87 -21.96 -1.47
N GLN A 742 2.18 -20.66 -1.38
CA GLN A 742 1.40 -19.61 -2.03
C GLN A 742 2.13 -19.20 -3.31
N LEU A 743 1.56 -19.51 -4.47
CA LEU A 743 2.24 -19.40 -5.75
C LEU A 743 1.76 -18.14 -6.50
N MET A 744 2.62 -17.11 -6.48
CA MET A 744 2.36 -15.79 -7.02
C MET A 744 2.50 -15.74 -8.56
N ALA A 745 1.89 -14.73 -9.18
CA ALA A 745 2.07 -14.35 -10.60
C ALA A 745 1.79 -15.43 -11.67
N ILE A 746 1.06 -16.49 -11.33
CA ILE A 746 0.74 -17.58 -12.27
C ILE A 746 -0.25 -17.16 -13.35
N MET A 747 -1.22 -16.30 -13.02
CA MET A 747 -2.14 -15.72 -14.01
C MET A 747 -1.35 -14.79 -14.95
N GLU A 748 -1.50 -14.96 -16.25
CA GLU A 748 -0.66 -14.25 -17.23
C GLU A 748 -0.87 -12.73 -17.21
N HIS A 749 0.24 -12.01 -17.04
CA HIS A 749 0.34 -10.57 -16.81
C HIS A 749 1.39 -9.99 -17.76
N ALA A 750 1.07 -8.97 -18.56
CA ALA A 750 1.99 -8.49 -19.59
C ALA A 750 3.20 -7.75 -19.01
N TYR A 751 3.03 -7.02 -17.91
CA TYR A 751 4.09 -6.26 -17.24
C TYR A 751 4.72 -7.08 -16.10
N TYR A 752 5.92 -7.63 -16.31
CA TYR A 752 6.59 -8.51 -15.34
C TYR A 752 6.84 -7.84 -13.98
N ALA A 753 7.22 -6.55 -13.99
CA ALA A 753 7.41 -5.75 -12.78
C ALA A 753 6.09 -5.32 -12.09
N SER A 754 4.93 -5.87 -12.48
CA SER A 754 3.70 -5.85 -11.67
C SER A 754 3.66 -6.93 -10.59
N PHE A 755 4.67 -7.81 -10.54
CA PHE A 755 4.75 -8.94 -9.61
C PHE A 755 3.58 -9.94 -9.76
N GLY A 756 2.86 -9.89 -10.88
CA GLY A 756 1.67 -10.70 -11.16
C GLY A 756 0.34 -9.94 -11.11
N TYR A 757 0.29 -8.77 -10.48
CA TYR A 757 -0.97 -8.08 -10.20
C TYR A 757 -1.64 -7.47 -11.45
N GLN A 758 -0.88 -7.09 -12.49
CA GLN A 758 -1.44 -6.59 -13.75
C GLN A 758 -1.88 -7.75 -14.67
N VAL A 759 -2.90 -8.51 -14.25
CA VAL A 759 -3.40 -9.66 -15.02
C VAL A 759 -4.02 -9.22 -16.35
N ASN A 760 -3.58 -9.89 -17.42
CA ASN A 760 -4.04 -9.69 -18.80
C ASN A 760 -4.99 -10.81 -19.25
N ASN A 761 -4.58 -12.07 -19.06
CA ASN A 761 -5.23 -13.24 -19.67
C ASN A 761 -5.56 -14.28 -18.59
N PHE A 762 -6.76 -14.17 -18.01
CA PHE A 762 -7.14 -14.83 -16.75
C PHE A 762 -7.09 -16.37 -16.78
N PHE A 763 -7.24 -16.99 -17.95
CA PHE A 763 -7.23 -18.44 -18.14
C PHE A 763 -5.86 -18.98 -18.65
N ALA A 764 -4.86 -18.13 -18.81
CA ALA A 764 -3.52 -18.53 -19.23
C ALA A 764 -2.56 -18.60 -18.04
N ALA A 765 -1.87 -19.72 -17.90
CA ALA A 765 -0.68 -19.82 -17.05
C ALA A 765 0.48 -19.04 -17.69
N SER A 766 1.19 -18.23 -16.91
CA SER A 766 2.18 -17.30 -17.47
C SER A 766 3.25 -18.02 -18.28
N SER A 767 3.32 -17.66 -19.55
CA SER A 767 4.13 -18.32 -20.56
C SER A 767 5.63 -18.07 -20.40
N ARG A 768 6.01 -17.09 -19.55
CA ARG A 768 7.41 -16.81 -19.19
C ARG A 768 8.10 -17.99 -18.51
N TYR A 769 7.37 -18.74 -17.70
CA TYR A 769 7.94 -19.81 -16.88
C TYR A 769 7.89 -21.19 -17.56
N GLY A 770 7.15 -21.33 -18.67
CA GLY A 770 7.03 -22.60 -19.41
C GLY A 770 5.71 -22.78 -20.13
N THR A 771 5.25 -24.03 -20.23
CA THR A 771 3.94 -24.44 -20.76
C THR A 771 2.93 -24.70 -19.64
N PRO A 772 1.61 -24.76 -19.95
CA PRO A 772 0.61 -25.24 -19.01
C PRO A 772 0.90 -26.63 -18.43
N GLU A 773 1.52 -27.52 -19.22
CA GLU A 773 1.84 -28.88 -18.78
C GLU A 773 2.99 -28.90 -17.75
N ASP A 774 3.93 -27.95 -17.83
CA ASP A 774 4.99 -27.79 -16.83
C ASP A 774 4.46 -27.26 -15.48
N LEU A 775 3.38 -26.48 -15.48
CA LEU A 775 2.70 -26.05 -14.25
C LEU A 775 1.91 -27.21 -13.62
N LYS A 776 1.27 -28.07 -14.43
CA LYS A 776 0.64 -29.30 -13.94
C LYS A 776 1.67 -30.24 -13.30
N GLU A 777 2.85 -30.38 -13.93
CA GLU A 777 3.99 -31.11 -13.35
C GLU A 777 4.43 -30.53 -12.00
N LEU A 778 4.54 -29.20 -11.88
CA LEU A 778 4.89 -28.52 -10.63
C LEU A 778 3.90 -28.85 -9.50
N VAL A 779 2.59 -28.71 -9.75
CA VAL A 779 1.56 -28.95 -8.73
C VAL A 779 1.46 -30.44 -8.37
N ASP A 780 1.45 -31.34 -9.34
CA ASP A 780 1.44 -32.80 -9.08
C ASP A 780 2.70 -33.25 -8.31
N LYS A 781 3.86 -32.62 -8.60
CA LYS A 781 5.09 -32.88 -7.86
C LYS A 781 5.05 -32.33 -6.44
N ALA A 782 4.43 -31.17 -6.20
CA ALA A 782 4.20 -30.65 -4.85
C ALA A 782 3.25 -31.58 -4.06
N HIS A 783 2.18 -32.07 -4.68
CA HIS A 783 1.29 -33.09 -4.12
C HIS A 783 2.03 -34.39 -3.79
N SER A 784 2.98 -34.83 -4.64
CA SER A 784 3.86 -35.98 -4.35
C SER A 784 4.73 -35.82 -3.10
N MET A 785 4.97 -34.59 -2.64
CA MET A 785 5.68 -34.26 -1.39
C MET A 785 4.73 -33.96 -0.23
N GLY A 786 3.41 -34.06 -0.44
CA GLY A 786 2.40 -33.68 0.55
C GLY A 786 2.36 -32.18 0.84
N LEU A 787 2.67 -31.35 -0.15
CA LEU A 787 2.57 -29.88 -0.06
C LEU A 787 1.26 -29.43 -0.71
N VAL A 788 0.47 -28.64 0.01
CA VAL A 788 -0.70 -27.91 -0.52
C VAL A 788 -0.21 -26.82 -1.47
N VAL A 789 -0.86 -26.60 -2.61
CA VAL A 789 -0.54 -25.47 -3.50
C VAL A 789 -1.72 -24.52 -3.63
N LEU A 790 -1.53 -23.28 -3.20
CA LEU A 790 -2.47 -22.19 -3.30
C LEU A 790 -2.07 -21.25 -4.45
N LEU A 791 -3.05 -20.65 -5.12
CA LEU A 791 -2.84 -19.69 -6.22
C LEU A 791 -3.20 -18.27 -5.78
N ASP A 792 -2.43 -17.28 -6.22
CA ASP A 792 -2.83 -15.86 -6.19
C ASP A 792 -3.92 -15.59 -7.23
N VAL A 793 -5.09 -15.15 -6.76
CA VAL A 793 -6.26 -14.83 -7.59
C VAL A 793 -6.51 -13.34 -7.54
N VAL A 794 -6.03 -12.65 -8.58
CA VAL A 794 -6.23 -11.22 -8.77
C VAL A 794 -7.56 -10.98 -9.48
N HIS A 795 -8.66 -11.16 -8.74
CA HIS A 795 -10.02 -10.85 -9.23
C HIS A 795 -10.51 -9.46 -8.82
N SER A 796 -9.71 -8.68 -8.08
CA SER A 796 -10.04 -7.31 -7.68
C SER A 796 -10.04 -6.31 -8.84
N HIS A 797 -9.17 -6.53 -9.83
CA HIS A 797 -8.99 -5.66 -10.98
C HIS A 797 -8.42 -6.43 -12.19
N ALA A 798 -8.30 -5.76 -13.33
CA ALA A 798 -7.61 -6.26 -14.52
C ALA A 798 -6.73 -5.17 -15.14
N SER A 799 -5.70 -5.57 -15.89
CA SER A 799 -4.84 -4.64 -16.60
C SER A 799 -5.62 -3.78 -17.61
N LYS A 800 -5.22 -2.52 -17.77
CA LYS A 800 -5.76 -1.64 -18.82
C LYS A 800 -5.31 -1.98 -20.24
N ASN A 801 -4.48 -3.00 -20.45
CA ASN A 801 -4.04 -3.44 -21.77
C ASN A 801 -5.22 -3.83 -22.69
N VAL A 802 -5.22 -3.27 -23.92
CA VAL A 802 -6.31 -3.42 -24.91
C VAL A 802 -5.99 -4.40 -26.04
N LEU A 803 -4.71 -4.54 -26.40
CA LEU A 803 -4.30 -5.40 -27.53
C LEU A 803 -4.13 -6.87 -27.10
N ASP A 804 -3.69 -7.07 -25.87
CA ASP A 804 -3.32 -8.36 -25.28
C ASP A 804 -3.83 -8.55 -23.85
N GLY A 805 -4.92 -7.85 -23.50
CA GLY A 805 -5.62 -7.95 -22.23
C GLY A 805 -7.13 -7.75 -22.40
N LEU A 806 -7.86 -7.83 -21.29
CA LEU A 806 -9.33 -7.84 -21.28
C LEU A 806 -9.98 -6.45 -21.50
N ASN A 807 -9.20 -5.36 -21.52
CA ASN A 807 -9.73 -3.99 -21.65
C ASN A 807 -10.22 -3.68 -23.07
N MET A 808 -11.30 -2.89 -23.18
CA MET A 808 -11.92 -2.49 -24.46
C MET A 808 -12.22 -3.67 -25.41
N PHE A 809 -12.55 -4.84 -24.87
CA PHE A 809 -12.61 -6.11 -25.60
C PHE A 809 -13.51 -6.04 -26.84
N ASP A 810 -14.80 -5.76 -26.66
CA ASP A 810 -15.77 -5.58 -27.77
C ASP A 810 -15.88 -4.12 -28.26
N GLY A 811 -14.88 -3.30 -27.93
CA GLY A 811 -14.86 -1.86 -28.18
C GLY A 811 -15.53 -1.01 -27.10
N THR A 812 -16.12 -1.60 -26.04
CA THR A 812 -16.69 -0.85 -24.90
C THR A 812 -15.79 -0.85 -23.68
N ASP A 813 -15.89 0.19 -22.85
CA ASP A 813 -15.22 0.26 -21.55
C ASP A 813 -15.92 -0.57 -20.46
N HIS A 814 -17.14 -1.05 -20.70
CA HIS A 814 -18.07 -1.56 -19.69
C HIS A 814 -18.56 -3.00 -19.91
N LEU A 815 -17.84 -3.80 -20.70
CA LEU A 815 -18.19 -5.21 -20.92
C LEU A 815 -18.01 -6.05 -19.64
N TYR A 816 -16.75 -6.35 -19.29
CA TYR A 816 -16.40 -7.06 -18.06
C TYR A 816 -16.35 -6.13 -16.83
N PHE A 817 -16.35 -4.82 -17.08
CA PHE A 817 -16.03 -3.78 -16.11
C PHE A 817 -17.20 -2.84 -15.87
N HIS A 818 -17.14 -2.01 -14.84
CA HIS A 818 -17.98 -0.82 -14.79
C HIS A 818 -17.54 0.19 -15.88
N GLY A 819 -18.45 1.07 -16.30
CA GLY A 819 -18.14 2.16 -17.23
C GLY A 819 -17.66 3.43 -16.51
N GLY A 820 -16.98 4.30 -17.24
CA GLY A 820 -16.49 5.59 -16.74
C GLY A 820 -15.51 5.47 -15.56
N ALA A 821 -15.52 6.45 -14.65
CA ALA A 821 -14.63 6.49 -13.48
C ALA A 821 -14.81 5.27 -12.55
N LYS A 822 -16.05 4.83 -12.28
CA LYS A 822 -16.32 3.60 -11.50
C LYS A 822 -15.66 2.34 -12.11
N GLY A 823 -15.37 2.37 -13.40
CA GLY A 823 -14.65 1.32 -14.11
C GLY A 823 -13.14 1.31 -13.93
N ARG A 824 -12.55 2.20 -13.12
CA ARG A 824 -11.11 2.43 -13.05
C ARG A 824 -10.62 2.45 -11.60
N HIS A 825 -9.40 1.98 -11.37
CA HIS A 825 -8.69 2.12 -10.10
C HIS A 825 -7.46 3.00 -10.36
N GLU A 826 -7.50 4.26 -9.93
CA GLU A 826 -6.58 5.30 -10.43
C GLU A 826 -5.14 5.09 -9.93
N LEU A 827 -4.96 4.82 -8.62
CA LEU A 827 -3.68 4.48 -8.01
C LEU A 827 -3.02 3.22 -8.62
N TRP A 828 -3.79 2.33 -9.25
CA TRP A 828 -3.30 1.09 -9.87
C TRP A 828 -3.34 1.15 -11.40
N ASP A 829 -3.77 2.26 -12.00
CA ASP A 829 -3.90 2.46 -13.45
C ASP A 829 -4.69 1.33 -14.18
N SER A 830 -5.72 0.81 -13.50
CA SER A 830 -6.35 -0.50 -13.79
C SER A 830 -7.86 -0.44 -14.04
N ARG A 831 -8.46 -1.55 -14.53
CA ARG A 831 -9.90 -1.71 -14.73
C ARG A 831 -10.58 -2.45 -13.56
N LEU A 832 -11.79 -2.04 -13.18
CA LEU A 832 -12.58 -2.65 -12.10
C LEU A 832 -13.80 -3.43 -12.62
N PHE A 833 -13.92 -4.70 -12.21
CA PHE A 833 -14.97 -5.63 -12.65
C PHE A 833 -16.38 -5.19 -12.26
N ASN A 834 -17.35 -5.51 -13.12
CA ASN A 834 -18.77 -5.36 -12.81
C ASN A 834 -19.33 -6.67 -12.23
N TYR A 835 -19.07 -6.93 -10.94
CA TYR A 835 -19.48 -8.15 -10.25
C TYR A 835 -21.02 -8.38 -10.22
N GLY A 836 -21.83 -7.37 -10.58
CA GLY A 836 -23.28 -7.50 -10.72
C GLY A 836 -23.75 -8.02 -12.08
N ASN A 837 -22.85 -8.35 -13.01
CA ASN A 837 -23.18 -8.87 -14.33
C ASN A 837 -23.07 -10.41 -14.38
N HIS A 838 -24.09 -11.08 -14.93
CA HIS A 838 -24.18 -12.55 -15.04
C HIS A 838 -22.99 -13.18 -15.77
N GLU A 839 -22.51 -12.60 -16.87
CA GLU A 839 -21.37 -13.16 -17.61
C GLU A 839 -20.02 -12.84 -16.93
N VAL A 840 -19.94 -11.77 -16.13
CA VAL A 840 -18.76 -11.51 -15.28
C VAL A 840 -18.71 -12.50 -14.12
N LEU A 841 -19.84 -12.79 -13.48
CA LEU A 841 -19.95 -13.86 -12.49
C LEU A 841 -19.60 -15.22 -13.11
N ARG A 842 -20.07 -15.51 -14.33
CA ARG A 842 -19.69 -16.74 -15.05
C ARG A 842 -18.18 -16.79 -15.29
N PHE A 843 -17.58 -15.72 -15.80
CA PHE A 843 -16.15 -15.62 -16.10
C PHE A 843 -15.30 -15.85 -14.85
N LEU A 844 -15.54 -15.10 -13.77
CA LEU A 844 -14.75 -15.18 -12.54
C LEU A 844 -14.95 -16.51 -11.80
N LEU A 845 -16.19 -16.98 -11.60
CA LEU A 845 -16.44 -18.27 -10.95
C LEU A 845 -15.92 -19.46 -11.77
N SER A 846 -15.97 -19.37 -13.10
CA SER A 846 -15.36 -20.39 -13.96
C SER A 846 -13.84 -20.34 -13.95
N ASN A 847 -13.25 -19.18 -13.70
CA ASN A 847 -11.80 -19.05 -13.56
C ASN A 847 -11.29 -19.77 -12.31
N LEU A 848 -11.97 -19.62 -11.17
CA LEU A 848 -11.69 -20.38 -9.94
C LEU A 848 -11.75 -21.90 -10.21
N ARG A 849 -12.86 -22.38 -10.80
CA ARG A 849 -13.06 -23.80 -11.08
C ARG A 849 -12.04 -24.35 -12.09
N PHE A 850 -11.65 -23.55 -13.08
CA PHE A 850 -10.61 -23.89 -14.05
C PHE A 850 -9.25 -24.12 -13.39
N TRP A 851 -8.80 -23.23 -12.51
CA TRP A 851 -7.53 -23.42 -11.80
C TRP A 851 -7.55 -24.65 -10.88
N MET A 852 -8.70 -25.01 -10.30
CA MET A 852 -8.84 -26.24 -9.50
C MET A 852 -8.84 -27.53 -10.34
N GLU A 853 -9.45 -27.55 -11.54
CA GLU A 853 -9.59 -28.77 -12.35
C GLU A 853 -8.49 -28.97 -13.40
N GLU A 854 -8.01 -27.91 -14.07
CA GLU A 854 -6.94 -28.03 -15.10
C GLU A 854 -5.55 -28.16 -14.48
N TYR A 855 -5.30 -27.48 -13.35
CA TYR A 855 -3.96 -27.38 -12.74
C TYR A 855 -3.86 -27.94 -11.32
N GLY A 856 -4.97 -28.38 -10.71
CA GLY A 856 -4.94 -29.08 -9.43
C GLY A 856 -4.74 -28.20 -8.18
N PHE A 857 -4.79 -26.85 -8.27
CA PHE A 857 -4.63 -25.97 -7.10
C PHE A 857 -5.65 -26.28 -5.98
N ASP A 858 -5.20 -26.23 -4.72
CA ASP A 858 -5.94 -26.63 -3.51
C ASP A 858 -6.72 -25.50 -2.84
N GLY A 859 -6.49 -24.26 -3.26
CA GLY A 859 -7.16 -23.07 -2.73
C GLY A 859 -6.54 -21.81 -3.29
N PHE A 860 -6.98 -20.67 -2.75
CA PHE A 860 -6.68 -19.35 -3.31
C PHE A 860 -6.37 -18.32 -2.21
N ARG A 861 -5.44 -17.42 -2.51
CA ARG A 861 -5.44 -16.07 -1.95
C ARG A 861 -6.23 -15.18 -2.92
N PHE A 862 -7.12 -14.35 -2.41
CA PHE A 862 -7.79 -13.32 -3.21
C PHE A 862 -7.10 -11.99 -2.95
N ASP A 863 -6.47 -11.44 -3.97
CA ASP A 863 -5.61 -10.26 -3.83
C ASP A 863 -6.38 -8.96 -4.06
N GLY A 864 -6.17 -7.98 -3.19
CA GLY A 864 -6.88 -6.70 -3.22
C GLY A 864 -8.33 -6.75 -2.72
N VAL A 865 -8.71 -7.75 -1.90
CA VAL A 865 -10.05 -7.86 -1.30
C VAL A 865 -10.50 -6.57 -0.59
N THR A 866 -9.59 -5.85 0.05
CA THR A 866 -9.89 -4.56 0.69
C THR A 866 -10.37 -3.50 -0.30
N SER A 867 -9.91 -3.53 -1.56
CA SER A 867 -10.42 -2.70 -2.66
C SER A 867 -11.71 -3.24 -3.27
N MET A 868 -12.01 -4.53 -3.13
CA MET A 868 -13.30 -5.11 -3.53
C MET A 868 -14.42 -4.77 -2.53
N LEU A 869 -14.08 -4.68 -1.24
CA LEU A 869 -15.03 -4.45 -0.14
C LEU A 869 -15.26 -2.97 0.19
N TYR A 870 -14.23 -2.13 0.09
CA TYR A 870 -14.27 -0.75 0.58
C TYR A 870 -13.73 0.25 -0.44
N THR A 871 -14.46 1.35 -0.65
CA THR A 871 -14.00 2.54 -1.38
C THR A 871 -12.98 3.37 -0.59
N HIS A 872 -12.55 2.89 0.59
CA HIS A 872 -11.66 3.56 1.54
C HIS A 872 -10.67 2.56 2.20
N HIS A 873 -10.51 1.37 1.62
CA HIS A 873 -9.41 0.42 1.88
C HIS A 873 -9.04 0.15 3.37
N GLY A 874 -10.02 -0.26 4.20
CA GLY A 874 -9.87 -0.37 5.66
C GLY A 874 -8.92 -1.44 6.24
N ILE A 875 -8.64 -1.34 7.55
CA ILE A 875 -7.61 -2.11 8.29
C ILE A 875 -8.23 -2.74 9.56
N GLY A 876 -7.81 -3.96 9.94
CA GLY A 876 -8.10 -4.55 11.26
C GLY A 876 -7.89 -6.08 11.35
N THR A 877 -7.84 -6.61 12.57
CA THR A 877 -7.87 -8.05 12.88
C THR A 877 -8.86 -8.32 14.02
N ARG A 878 -9.52 -9.49 14.03
CA ARG A 878 -10.65 -9.78 14.93
C ARG A 878 -10.48 -11.12 15.63
N HIS A 879 -10.65 -11.13 16.95
CA HIS A 879 -10.49 -12.35 17.76
C HIS A 879 -11.53 -13.41 17.38
N GLY A 880 -11.09 -14.64 17.12
CA GLY A 880 -11.93 -15.76 16.68
C GLY A 880 -12.02 -15.94 15.16
N GLU A 881 -11.57 -14.97 14.36
CA GLU A 881 -11.33 -15.16 12.92
C GLU A 881 -9.92 -15.71 12.69
N LYS A 882 -9.79 -16.71 11.80
CA LYS A 882 -8.48 -17.33 11.53
C LYS A 882 -7.60 -16.42 10.67
N THR A 883 -6.40 -16.15 11.14
CA THR A 883 -5.42 -15.26 10.54
C THR A 883 -4.15 -16.00 10.11
N ILE A 884 -3.49 -15.50 9.06
CA ILE A 884 -2.15 -15.94 8.64
C ILE A 884 -1.16 -14.85 9.06
N ALA A 885 -0.27 -15.19 9.99
CA ALA A 885 0.75 -14.27 10.49
C ALA A 885 2.06 -14.37 9.70
N TYR A 886 2.71 -13.24 9.45
CA TYR A 886 4.02 -13.15 8.83
C TYR A 886 4.83 -12.03 9.48
N ALA A 887 6.15 -12.16 9.50
CA ALA A 887 7.05 -11.18 10.13
C ALA A 887 7.47 -10.04 9.18
N GLU A 888 7.42 -10.32 7.88
CA GLU A 888 7.76 -9.41 6.78
C GLU A 888 7.09 -9.95 5.50
N SER A 889 6.64 -9.06 4.59
CA SER A 889 5.94 -9.44 3.35
C SER A 889 6.85 -9.43 2.10
N HIS A 890 6.29 -9.82 0.95
CA HIS A 890 6.94 -9.63 -0.34
C HIS A 890 7.10 -8.15 -0.73
N ASP A 891 6.21 -7.24 -0.28
CA ASP A 891 6.33 -5.79 -0.53
C ASP A 891 7.57 -5.21 0.16
N GLN A 892 7.83 -5.60 1.40
CA GLN A 892 8.97 -5.12 2.18
C GLN A 892 10.31 -5.66 1.66
N ALA A 893 10.26 -6.70 0.81
CA ALA A 893 11.41 -7.16 0.07
C ALA A 893 11.67 -6.34 -1.21
N LEU A 894 10.73 -5.50 -1.69
CA LEU A 894 10.89 -4.70 -2.91
C LEU A 894 11.81 -3.48 -2.70
N VAL A 895 12.37 -2.99 -3.81
CA VAL A 895 13.12 -1.73 -3.85
C VAL A 895 12.29 -0.56 -3.33
N GLY A 896 12.80 0.13 -2.31
CA GLY A 896 12.13 1.24 -1.63
C GLY A 896 11.93 1.01 -0.13
N ASP A 897 11.83 -0.26 0.29
CA ASP A 897 11.86 -0.67 1.70
C ASP A 897 13.13 -1.53 1.97
N LYS A 898 13.15 -2.25 3.10
CA LYS A 898 14.18 -3.20 3.52
C LYS A 898 13.54 -4.44 4.14
N THR A 899 14.12 -5.61 3.86
CA THR A 899 13.85 -6.84 4.63
C THR A 899 14.21 -6.64 6.11
N LEU A 900 13.63 -7.45 7.00
CA LEU A 900 13.90 -7.45 8.43
C LEU A 900 15.40 -7.58 8.72
N MET A 901 16.11 -8.42 7.95
CA MET A 901 17.55 -8.60 8.12
C MET A 901 18.35 -7.36 7.68
N MET A 902 17.93 -6.68 6.60
CA MET A 902 18.50 -5.39 6.18
C MET A 902 18.19 -4.24 7.16
N TRP A 903 17.03 -4.24 7.83
CA TRP A 903 16.73 -3.34 8.95
C TRP A 903 17.61 -3.61 10.18
N LEU A 904 17.93 -4.89 10.44
CA LEU A 904 18.68 -5.30 11.63
C LEU A 904 20.20 -5.17 11.49
N CYS A 905 20.76 -5.44 10.30
CA CYS A 905 22.20 -5.53 10.06
C CYS A 905 22.75 -4.51 9.05
N ASP A 906 21.91 -3.98 8.15
CA ASP A 906 22.29 -3.05 7.08
C ASP A 906 23.57 -3.51 6.33
N LYS A 907 24.49 -2.61 6.02
CA LYS A 907 25.72 -2.87 5.26
C LYS A 907 26.68 -3.91 5.87
N GLU A 908 26.54 -4.26 7.15
CA GLU A 908 27.40 -5.30 7.74
C GLU A 908 27.10 -6.69 7.17
N MET A 909 25.92 -6.93 6.60
CA MET A 909 25.59 -8.19 5.91
C MET A 909 26.62 -8.56 4.83
N TYR A 910 27.09 -7.57 4.07
CA TYR A 910 28.03 -7.76 2.95
C TYR A 910 29.47 -8.02 3.39
N THR A 911 29.79 -7.88 4.67
CA THR A 911 31.18 -7.94 5.19
C THR A 911 31.34 -8.92 6.35
N HIS A 912 30.31 -9.12 7.16
CA HIS A 912 30.37 -9.88 8.42
C HIS A 912 29.37 -11.06 8.46
N MET A 913 28.89 -11.54 7.31
CA MET A 913 28.13 -12.80 7.22
C MET A 913 28.99 -14.05 6.93
N SER A 914 30.32 -13.94 6.86
CA SER A 914 31.20 -15.13 6.84
C SER A 914 31.58 -15.57 8.25
N ILE A 915 31.55 -16.87 8.54
CA ILE A 915 32.00 -17.42 9.83
C ILE A 915 33.50 -17.15 10.12
N LEU A 916 34.27 -16.76 9.10
CA LEU A 916 35.68 -16.40 9.20
C LEU A 916 35.91 -14.92 9.55
N SER A 917 34.87 -14.07 9.48
CA SER A 917 34.93 -12.69 9.97
C SER A 917 34.69 -12.63 11.48
N GLU A 918 35.06 -11.50 12.09
CA GLU A 918 34.52 -11.10 13.38
C GLU A 918 32.99 -11.23 13.39
N PHE A 919 32.44 -11.75 14.49
CA PHE A 919 31.00 -11.80 14.75
C PHE A 919 30.64 -10.52 15.51
N THR A 920 30.37 -9.45 14.76
CA THR A 920 30.18 -8.12 15.34
C THR A 920 28.91 -8.08 16.22
N PRO A 921 28.84 -7.19 17.22
CA PRO A 921 27.62 -7.00 18.02
C PRO A 921 26.38 -6.62 17.20
N VAL A 922 26.56 -6.13 15.96
CA VAL A 922 25.48 -5.82 15.01
C VAL A 922 24.94 -7.10 14.35
N ILE A 923 25.83 -7.96 13.81
CA ILE A 923 25.41 -9.24 13.23
C ILE A 923 24.88 -10.20 14.30
N GLU A 924 25.48 -10.22 15.49
CA GLU A 924 24.97 -10.96 16.65
C GLU A 924 23.55 -10.51 17.01
N ARG A 925 23.34 -9.20 17.23
CA ARG A 925 22.02 -8.62 17.48
C ARG A 925 21.03 -8.98 16.39
N GLY A 926 21.43 -8.84 15.12
CA GLY A 926 20.54 -9.04 13.99
C GLY A 926 20.13 -10.49 13.80
N MET A 927 21.07 -11.43 13.86
CA MET A 927 20.76 -12.86 13.82
C MET A 927 19.89 -13.29 15.00
N ALA A 928 20.15 -12.78 16.21
CA ALA A 928 19.33 -13.08 17.39
C ALA A 928 17.90 -12.55 17.23
N LEU A 929 17.73 -11.27 16.89
CA LEU A 929 16.42 -10.65 16.73
C LEU A 929 15.63 -11.19 15.52
N HIS A 930 16.28 -11.52 14.40
CA HIS A 930 15.63 -12.17 13.26
C HIS A 930 14.94 -13.49 13.66
N LYS A 931 15.67 -14.35 14.42
CA LYS A 931 15.11 -15.59 14.98
C LYS A 931 13.95 -15.30 15.95
N MET A 932 14.14 -14.38 16.90
CA MET A 932 13.13 -14.07 17.91
C MET A 932 11.85 -13.45 17.33
N ILE A 933 11.97 -12.56 16.33
CA ILE A 933 10.83 -11.88 15.69
C ILE A 933 10.03 -12.87 14.84
N ARG A 934 10.69 -13.73 14.06
CA ARG A 934 9.98 -14.80 13.32
C ARG A 934 9.32 -15.79 14.29
N LEU A 935 9.96 -16.12 15.41
CA LEU A 935 9.42 -17.02 16.45
C LEU A 935 8.20 -16.46 17.17
N ILE A 936 8.24 -15.21 17.66
CA ILE A 936 7.09 -14.61 18.38
C ILE A 936 5.88 -14.46 17.47
N THR A 937 6.09 -14.05 16.21
CA THR A 937 5.00 -13.94 15.22
C THR A 937 4.39 -15.31 14.90
N HIS A 938 5.21 -16.36 14.73
CA HIS A 938 4.74 -17.72 14.50
C HIS A 938 4.03 -18.32 15.73
N ALA A 939 4.34 -17.86 16.95
CA ALA A 939 3.76 -18.37 18.20
C ALA A 939 2.48 -17.62 18.64
N LEU A 940 2.41 -16.30 18.46
CA LEU A 940 1.32 -15.44 18.95
C LEU A 940 0.44 -14.80 17.87
N GLY A 941 0.92 -14.69 16.63
CA GLY A 941 0.34 -13.81 15.62
C GLY A 941 -0.97 -14.29 14.97
N GLY A 942 -1.29 -15.59 15.05
CA GLY A 942 -2.49 -16.14 14.42
C GLY A 942 -2.57 -17.68 14.40
N GLU A 943 -3.31 -18.20 13.42
CA GLU A 943 -3.68 -19.61 13.24
C GLU A 943 -3.01 -20.28 12.00
N GLY A 944 -2.22 -19.52 11.27
CA GLY A 944 -1.28 -19.98 10.25
C GLY A 944 -0.05 -19.06 10.20
N TYR A 945 1.03 -19.54 9.58
CA TYR A 945 2.26 -18.77 9.37
C TYR A 945 2.58 -18.66 7.87
N LEU A 946 3.13 -17.51 7.44
CA LEU A 946 3.62 -17.28 6.09
C LEU A 946 5.04 -16.71 6.09
N ASN A 947 5.85 -17.15 5.12
CA ASN A 947 7.19 -16.65 4.83
C ASN A 947 7.37 -16.47 3.33
N PHE A 948 7.83 -15.29 2.91
CA PHE A 948 8.23 -15.03 1.52
C PHE A 948 9.66 -15.54 1.22
N GLU A 949 9.85 -16.11 0.03
CA GLU A 949 11.08 -16.80 -0.34
C GLU A 949 12.37 -15.96 -0.14
N GLY A 950 13.34 -16.52 0.57
CA GLY A 950 14.59 -15.86 0.95
C GLY A 950 14.58 -15.25 2.36
N ASN A 951 13.42 -14.83 2.86
CA ASN A 951 13.32 -14.21 4.18
C ASN A 951 13.54 -15.24 5.30
N GLU A 952 13.41 -16.54 5.04
CA GLU A 952 13.67 -17.58 6.05
C GLU A 952 15.13 -17.61 6.53
N PHE A 953 16.07 -17.21 5.66
CA PHE A 953 17.50 -17.14 5.98
C PHE A 953 18.04 -15.71 6.09
N GLY A 954 17.17 -14.69 6.05
CA GLY A 954 17.58 -13.29 6.05
C GLY A 954 18.37 -12.92 4.79
N HIS A 955 17.78 -13.12 3.61
CA HIS A 955 18.39 -12.77 2.32
C HIS A 955 18.86 -11.29 2.28
N PRO A 956 20.08 -11.01 1.77
CA PRO A 956 20.61 -9.64 1.65
C PRO A 956 19.97 -8.86 0.49
N GLU A 957 20.42 -7.63 0.24
CA GLU A 957 19.97 -6.80 -0.88
C GLU A 957 18.44 -6.52 -0.79
N TRP A 958 17.77 -6.47 -1.94
CA TRP A 958 16.32 -6.33 -2.11
C TRP A 958 15.91 -7.01 -3.43
N LEU A 959 14.62 -7.10 -3.68
CA LEU A 959 14.00 -7.53 -4.94
C LEU A 959 13.70 -6.30 -5.80
N ASP A 960 14.14 -6.31 -7.06
CA ASP A 960 13.75 -5.30 -8.05
C ASP A 960 13.58 -5.97 -9.41
N PHE A 961 12.47 -5.69 -10.08
CA PHE A 961 12.12 -6.29 -11.36
C PHE A 961 12.60 -5.43 -12.54
N PRO A 962 12.85 -6.02 -13.72
CA PRO A 962 13.25 -5.29 -14.92
C PRO A 962 12.25 -4.17 -15.28
N ARG A 963 12.72 -2.91 -15.22
CA ARG A 963 11.96 -1.71 -15.56
C ARG A 963 12.89 -0.59 -16.04
N GLU A 964 12.33 0.46 -16.65
CA GLU A 964 13.11 1.60 -17.16
C GLU A 964 14.05 2.20 -16.09
N GLY A 965 13.54 2.41 -14.87
CA GLY A 965 14.30 2.95 -13.73
C GLY A 965 15.47 2.10 -13.21
N ASN A 966 15.69 0.89 -13.74
CA ASN A 966 16.89 0.08 -13.49
C ASN A 966 17.56 -0.45 -14.79
N ASN A 967 17.26 0.18 -15.94
CA ASN A 967 17.72 -0.24 -17.28
C ASN A 967 17.29 -1.67 -17.67
N ASN A 968 16.11 -2.11 -17.21
CA ASN A 968 15.59 -3.47 -17.39
C ASN A 968 16.52 -4.56 -16.83
N SER A 969 17.12 -4.31 -15.67
CA SER A 969 18.05 -5.22 -15.02
C SER A 969 17.34 -6.39 -14.35
N PHE A 970 17.86 -7.60 -14.57
CA PHE A 970 17.50 -8.80 -13.82
C PHE A 970 18.39 -9.04 -12.59
N TRP A 971 19.28 -8.09 -12.23
CA TRP A 971 20.27 -8.30 -11.16
C TRP A 971 19.64 -8.55 -9.79
N TYR A 972 18.51 -7.91 -9.47
CA TYR A 972 17.79 -8.12 -8.21
C TYR A 972 16.53 -9.01 -8.37
N ALA A 973 16.19 -9.40 -9.60
CA ALA A 973 15.03 -10.24 -9.92
C ALA A 973 15.36 -11.75 -9.75
N ARG A 974 15.96 -12.10 -8.61
CA ARG A 974 16.56 -13.42 -8.34
C ARG A 974 16.55 -13.77 -6.85
N ARG A 975 16.95 -15.00 -6.51
CA ARG A 975 17.12 -15.48 -5.13
C ARG A 975 18.45 -16.20 -4.94
N GLN A 976 19.28 -15.68 -4.04
CA GLN A 976 20.64 -16.15 -3.76
C GLN A 976 20.64 -17.37 -2.82
N LEU A 977 19.91 -18.42 -3.21
CA LEU A 977 19.64 -19.63 -2.39
C LEU A 977 20.95 -20.33 -1.95
N ASN A 978 21.97 -20.27 -2.80
CA ASN A 978 23.33 -20.77 -2.57
C ASN A 978 24.01 -20.16 -1.32
N LEU A 979 23.55 -18.99 -0.81
CA LEU A 979 24.04 -18.41 0.44
C LEU A 979 23.77 -19.31 1.66
N THR A 980 22.76 -20.17 1.58
CA THR A 980 22.43 -21.17 2.63
C THR A 980 23.22 -22.47 2.50
N GLU A 981 23.81 -22.72 1.34
CA GLU A 981 24.56 -23.93 1.01
C GLU A 981 26.05 -23.79 1.31
N ASP A 982 26.59 -22.57 1.29
CA ASP A 982 27.99 -22.29 1.63
C ASP A 982 28.25 -22.51 3.14
N PRO A 983 29.08 -23.51 3.53
CA PRO A 983 29.37 -23.77 4.93
C PRO A 983 30.21 -22.67 5.60
N LEU A 984 30.77 -21.72 4.85
CA LEU A 984 31.53 -20.58 5.37
C LEU A 984 30.67 -19.34 5.64
N LEU A 985 29.36 -19.38 5.38
CA LEU A 985 28.44 -18.26 5.63
C LEU A 985 27.52 -18.50 6.84
N ARG A 986 26.97 -17.41 7.38
CA ARG A 986 26.08 -17.38 8.55
C ARG A 986 24.59 -17.57 8.21
N TYR A 987 24.18 -17.37 6.95
CA TYR A 987 22.78 -17.54 6.51
C TYR A 987 22.21 -18.94 6.80
N LYS A 988 23.03 -19.99 6.67
CA LYS A 988 22.68 -21.38 7.02
C LYS A 988 22.12 -21.54 8.45
N PHE A 989 22.56 -20.71 9.39
CA PHE A 989 22.11 -20.76 10.79
C PHE A 989 20.68 -20.23 10.97
N LEU A 990 20.29 -19.24 10.15
CA LEU A 990 18.92 -18.74 10.11
C LEU A 990 18.00 -19.73 9.37
N ASN A 991 18.51 -20.32 8.28
CA ASN A 991 17.84 -21.40 7.55
C ASN A 991 17.52 -22.62 8.44
N GLU A 992 18.47 -23.09 9.25
CA GLU A 992 18.25 -24.25 10.12
C GLU A 992 17.40 -23.91 11.35
N PHE A 993 17.42 -22.66 11.81
CA PHE A 993 16.46 -22.17 12.80
C PHE A 993 15.04 -22.19 12.26
N ASP A 994 14.81 -21.68 11.04
CA ASP A 994 13.49 -21.71 10.42
C ASP A 994 12.99 -23.14 10.24
N ARG A 995 13.83 -24.03 9.71
CA ARG A 995 13.52 -25.45 9.60
C ARG A 995 13.11 -26.06 10.95
N SER A 996 13.86 -25.74 12.00
CA SER A 996 13.55 -26.22 13.36
C SER A 996 12.25 -25.63 13.89
N LEU A 997 11.93 -24.38 13.57
CA LEU A 997 10.67 -23.73 13.90
C LEU A 997 9.48 -24.44 13.23
N GLN A 998 9.48 -24.63 11.91
CA GLN A 998 8.37 -25.28 11.20
C GLN A 998 8.17 -26.73 11.65
N LEU A 999 9.26 -27.48 11.87
CA LEU A 999 9.19 -28.88 12.35
C LEU A 999 8.79 -29.01 13.82
N THR A 1000 9.04 -27.99 14.65
CA THR A 1000 8.57 -27.98 16.03
C THR A 1000 7.06 -27.63 16.09
N GLU A 1001 6.52 -26.85 15.15
CA GLU A 1001 5.07 -26.64 15.05
C GLU A 1001 4.34 -27.89 14.53
N GLU A 1002 4.87 -28.56 13.49
CA GLU A 1002 4.33 -29.85 13.02
C GLU A 1002 4.23 -30.89 14.15
N LYS A 1003 5.12 -30.80 15.16
CA LYS A 1003 5.10 -31.67 16.33
C LYS A 1003 4.10 -31.25 17.41
N TYR A 1004 4.01 -29.96 17.75
CA TYR A 1004 3.26 -29.48 18.93
C TYR A 1004 2.00 -28.67 18.62
N GLY A 1005 1.68 -28.41 17.34
CA GLY A 1005 0.35 -27.96 16.89
C GLY A 1005 -0.13 -26.60 17.40
N TRP A 1006 0.77 -25.64 17.67
CA TRP A 1006 0.36 -24.41 18.33
C TRP A 1006 -0.41 -23.44 17.45
N LEU A 1007 -0.25 -23.44 16.12
CA LEU A 1007 -1.03 -22.56 15.26
C LEU A 1007 -2.51 -22.95 15.25
N HIS A 1008 -2.83 -24.24 15.25
CA HIS A 1008 -4.22 -24.72 15.32
C HIS A 1008 -4.76 -24.82 16.76
N SER A 1009 -3.95 -24.52 17.77
CA SER A 1009 -4.35 -24.42 19.17
C SER A 1009 -4.96 -23.05 19.51
N PRO A 1010 -5.81 -22.95 20.55
CA PRO A 1010 -6.36 -21.69 21.03
C PRO A 1010 -5.30 -20.61 21.33
N GLN A 1011 -5.76 -19.35 21.40
CA GLN A 1011 -4.88 -18.21 21.64
C GLN A 1011 -4.13 -18.32 22.97
N ALA A 1012 -2.87 -17.87 22.97
CA ALA A 1012 -1.97 -18.01 24.10
C ALA A 1012 -2.45 -17.28 25.37
N PHE A 1013 -2.18 -17.86 26.53
CA PHE A 1013 -2.28 -17.16 27.81
C PHE A 1013 -0.97 -16.43 28.09
N ILE A 1014 -0.96 -15.10 27.99
CA ILE A 1014 0.22 -14.28 28.31
C ILE A 1014 0.27 -14.05 29.83
N SER A 1015 1.22 -14.72 30.51
CA SER A 1015 1.41 -14.59 31.96
C SER A 1015 2.28 -13.39 32.33
N LEU A 1016 3.28 -13.04 31.51
CA LEU A 1016 4.15 -11.90 31.79
C LEU A 1016 4.45 -11.07 30.53
N LYS A 1017 4.37 -9.75 30.67
CA LYS A 1017 4.91 -8.74 29.76
C LYS A 1017 5.64 -7.69 30.58
N HIS A 1018 6.93 -7.88 30.80
CA HIS A 1018 7.70 -7.09 31.76
C HIS A 1018 8.54 -6.00 31.07
N GLU A 1019 8.01 -4.79 31.04
CA GLU A 1019 8.54 -3.67 30.26
C GLU A 1019 9.93 -3.18 30.69
N VAL A 1020 10.37 -3.46 31.92
CA VAL A 1020 11.74 -3.12 32.38
C VAL A 1020 12.71 -4.14 31.82
N ASP A 1021 12.59 -5.40 32.25
CA ASP A 1021 13.46 -6.52 31.87
C ASP A 1021 13.36 -6.90 30.38
N LYS A 1022 12.34 -6.41 29.66
CA LYS A 1022 12.00 -6.80 28.29
C LYS A 1022 11.71 -8.31 28.15
N VAL A 1023 11.12 -8.90 29.19
CA VAL A 1023 10.79 -10.33 29.23
C VAL A 1023 9.30 -10.56 28.96
N LEU A 1024 9.00 -11.42 28.00
CA LEU A 1024 7.65 -11.89 27.65
C LEU A 1024 7.54 -13.38 27.98
N VAL A 1025 6.44 -13.78 28.64
CA VAL A 1025 6.14 -15.19 28.96
C VAL A 1025 4.68 -15.50 28.63
N PHE A 1026 4.45 -16.62 27.96
CA PHE A 1026 3.11 -17.12 27.67
C PHE A 1026 3.04 -18.64 27.55
N GLU A 1027 1.85 -19.21 27.64
CA GLU A 1027 1.58 -20.61 27.34
C GLU A 1027 0.68 -20.73 26.10
N ARG A 1028 1.06 -21.58 25.15
CA ARG A 1028 0.23 -21.99 23.99
C ARG A 1028 0.49 -23.46 23.69
N ALA A 1029 -0.55 -24.25 23.43
CA ALA A 1029 -0.47 -25.70 23.16
C ALA A 1029 0.24 -26.53 24.25
N GLY A 1030 0.15 -26.13 25.52
CA GLY A 1030 0.86 -26.79 26.63
C GLY A 1030 2.37 -26.51 26.68
N LEU A 1031 2.91 -25.78 25.70
CA LEU A 1031 4.28 -25.27 25.72
C LEU A 1031 4.35 -23.96 26.51
N LEU A 1032 5.42 -23.81 27.29
CA LEU A 1032 5.78 -22.57 27.99
C LEU A 1032 6.84 -21.83 27.16
N TRP A 1033 6.54 -20.57 26.82
CA TRP A 1033 7.33 -19.73 25.93
C TRP A 1033 7.92 -18.56 26.73
N ILE A 1034 9.21 -18.31 26.57
CA ILE A 1034 9.97 -17.33 27.35
C ILE A 1034 10.90 -16.57 26.41
N PHE A 1035 10.74 -15.25 26.28
CA PHE A 1035 11.56 -14.39 25.43
C PHE A 1035 12.22 -13.30 26.28
N ASN A 1036 13.53 -13.12 26.17
CA ASN A 1036 14.28 -11.99 26.72
C ASN A 1036 14.77 -11.08 25.59
N PHE A 1037 14.05 -9.98 25.36
CA PHE A 1037 14.41 -8.96 24.37
C PHE A 1037 15.36 -7.88 24.93
N HIS A 1038 15.92 -8.03 26.14
CA HIS A 1038 16.82 -7.03 26.70
C HIS A 1038 18.07 -6.90 25.81
N PRO A 1039 18.57 -5.69 25.53
CA PRO A 1039 19.76 -5.52 24.71
C PRO A 1039 21.08 -5.94 25.38
N THR A 1040 21.08 -6.34 26.66
CA THR A 1040 22.29 -6.55 27.50
C THR A 1040 22.10 -7.60 28.59
N GLU A 1041 21.06 -7.47 29.43
CA GLU A 1041 20.91 -8.29 30.63
C GLU A 1041 20.49 -9.73 30.33
N SER A 1042 21.11 -10.65 31.08
CA SER A 1042 20.80 -12.08 31.08
C SER A 1042 20.31 -12.44 32.48
N PHE A 1043 19.13 -13.03 32.58
CA PHE A 1043 18.50 -13.27 33.88
C PHE A 1043 18.72 -14.71 34.35
N THR A 1044 19.33 -14.86 35.52
CA THR A 1044 19.48 -16.15 36.23
C THR A 1044 18.34 -16.32 37.22
N ASP A 1045 17.90 -17.56 37.44
CA ASP A 1045 16.83 -17.93 38.38
C ASP A 1045 15.50 -17.17 38.15
N TYR A 1046 15.25 -16.71 36.92
CA TYR A 1046 14.12 -15.86 36.57
C TYR A 1046 12.80 -16.63 36.70
N ARG A 1047 11.89 -16.13 37.53
CA ARG A 1047 10.65 -16.83 37.88
C ARG A 1047 9.57 -16.61 36.82
N VAL A 1048 9.15 -17.69 36.18
CA VAL A 1048 8.09 -17.71 35.16
C VAL A 1048 6.91 -18.53 35.66
N GLY A 1049 5.69 -18.02 35.46
CA GLY A 1049 4.45 -18.69 35.86
C GLY A 1049 4.01 -19.69 34.79
N VAL A 1050 3.51 -20.85 35.23
CA VAL A 1050 3.03 -21.95 34.38
C VAL A 1050 1.85 -22.63 35.05
N GLU A 1051 0.87 -23.16 34.30
CA GLU A 1051 -0.32 -23.73 34.92
C GLU A 1051 -0.11 -25.17 35.40
N GLN A 1052 0.39 -26.03 34.51
CA GLN A 1052 0.54 -27.46 34.78
C GLN A 1052 1.82 -27.73 35.58
N ALA A 1053 1.68 -28.44 36.70
CA ALA A 1053 2.80 -28.90 37.49
C ALA A 1053 3.54 -30.08 36.83
N GLY A 1054 4.85 -30.17 37.04
CA GLY A 1054 5.67 -31.31 36.64
C GLY A 1054 7.12 -30.93 36.34
N THR A 1055 7.72 -31.61 35.37
CA THR A 1055 9.09 -31.36 34.91
C THR A 1055 9.06 -30.93 33.45
N TYR A 1056 9.70 -29.80 33.14
CA TYR A 1056 9.81 -29.24 31.80
C TYR A 1056 11.22 -29.42 31.22
N ARG A 1057 11.29 -29.58 29.90
CA ARG A 1057 12.52 -29.75 29.09
C ARG A 1057 12.53 -28.77 27.91
N ILE A 1058 13.72 -28.36 27.47
CA ILE A 1058 13.87 -27.51 26.28
C ILE A 1058 13.40 -28.29 25.03
N VAL A 1059 12.57 -27.65 24.20
CA VAL A 1059 12.20 -28.16 22.86
C VAL A 1059 12.74 -27.29 21.73
N LEU A 1060 12.85 -25.98 21.95
CA LEU A 1060 13.55 -25.05 21.06
C LEU A 1060 14.30 -24.01 21.91
N ASP A 1061 15.55 -23.74 21.55
CA ASP A 1061 16.35 -22.66 22.11
C ASP A 1061 16.98 -21.88 20.96
N THR A 1062 16.69 -20.58 20.87
CA THR A 1062 17.31 -19.70 19.86
C THR A 1062 18.83 -19.56 20.02
N ASP A 1063 19.39 -19.88 21.19
CA ASP A 1063 20.83 -19.78 21.48
C ASP A 1063 21.62 -21.04 21.08
N ASP A 1064 20.99 -22.09 20.56
CA ASP A 1064 21.69 -23.30 20.07
C ASP A 1064 22.74 -22.91 18.99
N THR A 1065 23.91 -23.55 19.01
CA THR A 1065 24.97 -23.29 18.01
C THR A 1065 24.57 -23.74 16.61
N ALA A 1066 23.61 -24.67 16.47
CA ALA A 1066 22.96 -24.99 15.20
C ALA A 1066 22.27 -23.76 14.57
N PHE A 1067 21.89 -22.77 15.38
CA PHE A 1067 21.24 -21.52 14.97
C PHE A 1067 22.18 -20.31 15.10
N GLY A 1068 23.49 -20.53 15.24
CA GLY A 1068 24.49 -19.47 15.40
C GLY A 1068 24.35 -18.68 16.71
N GLY A 1069 23.77 -19.29 17.75
CA GLY A 1069 23.82 -18.77 19.12
C GLY A 1069 25.06 -19.26 19.89
N PHE A 1070 25.12 -18.94 21.18
CA PHE A 1070 26.28 -19.19 22.03
C PHE A 1070 26.22 -20.49 22.87
N ASN A 1071 25.13 -21.26 22.78
CA ASN A 1071 24.86 -22.48 23.54
C ASN A 1071 25.06 -22.29 25.06
N ARG A 1072 24.46 -21.23 25.60
CA ARG A 1072 24.56 -20.88 27.04
C ARG A 1072 23.60 -21.70 27.91
N ASN A 1073 22.57 -22.31 27.33
CA ASN A 1073 21.68 -23.26 28.01
C ASN A 1073 22.09 -24.71 27.69
N GLN A 1074 21.96 -25.63 28.65
CA GLN A 1074 22.16 -27.06 28.42
C GLN A 1074 20.83 -27.74 28.08
N LYS A 1075 20.76 -28.50 26.98
CA LYS A 1075 19.54 -29.12 26.45
C LYS A 1075 18.96 -30.20 27.38
N GLU A 1076 19.84 -30.75 28.20
CA GLU A 1076 19.59 -31.75 29.23
C GLU A 1076 18.97 -31.15 30.51
N THR A 1077 18.97 -29.81 30.66
CA THR A 1077 18.39 -29.13 31.83
C THR A 1077 16.93 -29.53 32.04
N ARG A 1078 16.56 -29.69 33.31
CA ARG A 1078 15.19 -29.98 33.75
C ARG A 1078 14.69 -28.89 34.68
N PHE A 1079 13.54 -28.34 34.35
CA PHE A 1079 12.91 -27.25 35.08
C PHE A 1079 11.72 -27.81 35.86
N PHE A 1080 11.86 -27.84 37.19
CA PHE A 1080 10.85 -28.40 38.09
C PHE A 1080 9.90 -27.29 38.57
N THR A 1081 8.59 -27.55 38.56
CA THR A 1081 7.60 -26.60 39.05
C THR A 1081 7.51 -26.59 40.58
N THR A 1082 7.34 -25.41 41.15
CA THR A 1082 6.92 -25.20 42.55
C THR A 1082 5.43 -24.86 42.60
N ASP A 1083 4.70 -25.55 43.48
CA ASP A 1083 3.30 -25.27 43.85
C ASP A 1083 3.21 -23.95 44.62
N PHE A 1084 3.10 -22.85 43.86
CA PHE A 1084 2.94 -21.50 44.35
C PHE A 1084 2.53 -20.59 43.19
N SER A 1085 1.42 -19.86 43.34
CA SER A 1085 0.90 -19.03 42.26
C SER A 1085 1.81 -17.86 41.90
N TRP A 1086 2.05 -17.66 40.60
CA TRP A 1086 2.86 -16.58 40.06
C TRP A 1086 2.26 -16.08 38.75
N ASN A 1087 2.20 -14.76 38.56
CA ASN A 1087 1.78 -14.13 37.30
C ASN A 1087 0.45 -14.70 36.72
N GLY A 1088 -0.53 -14.93 37.59
CA GLY A 1088 -1.86 -15.43 37.21
C GLY A 1088 -1.96 -16.92 36.91
N ARG A 1089 -0.89 -17.70 37.19
CA ARG A 1089 -0.84 -19.17 36.99
C ARG A 1089 -0.75 -19.91 38.32
N SER A 1090 -1.12 -21.18 38.35
CA SER A 1090 -1.09 -21.99 39.57
C SER A 1090 0.32 -22.33 40.08
N ASN A 1091 1.31 -22.51 39.19
CA ASN A 1091 2.68 -22.90 39.53
C ASN A 1091 3.71 -21.86 39.04
N TYR A 1092 4.97 -22.00 39.48
CA TYR A 1092 6.11 -21.37 38.81
C TYR A 1092 7.26 -22.34 38.60
N LEU A 1093 8.13 -22.04 37.63
CA LEU A 1093 9.48 -22.58 37.55
C LEU A 1093 10.50 -21.44 37.39
N GLN A 1094 11.78 -21.75 37.51
CA GLN A 1094 12.87 -20.76 37.36
C GLN A 1094 13.76 -21.14 36.18
N VAL A 1095 14.15 -20.14 35.37
CA VAL A 1095 15.02 -20.33 34.21
C VAL A 1095 16.24 -19.44 34.26
N TYR A 1096 17.31 -19.87 33.60
CA TYR A 1096 18.29 -18.95 33.04
C TYR A 1096 17.79 -18.55 31.64
N ILE A 1097 17.73 -17.25 31.35
CA ILE A 1097 17.31 -16.73 30.04
C ILE A 1097 18.29 -15.63 29.56
N PRO A 1098 19.25 -15.98 28.69
CA PRO A 1098 20.26 -15.04 28.21
C PRO A 1098 19.69 -13.84 27.44
N THR A 1099 20.45 -12.75 27.40
CA THR A 1099 20.20 -11.57 26.56
C THR A 1099 19.96 -11.95 25.09
N ARG A 1100 18.90 -11.39 24.50
CA ARG A 1100 18.43 -11.64 23.12
C ARG A 1100 18.24 -13.14 22.80
N THR A 1101 17.55 -13.85 23.68
CA THR A 1101 17.17 -15.26 23.44
C THR A 1101 15.71 -15.53 23.75
N ALA A 1102 15.19 -16.60 23.16
CA ALA A 1102 13.94 -17.22 23.52
C ALA A 1102 14.11 -18.74 23.73
N LEU A 1103 13.42 -19.23 24.76
CA LEU A 1103 13.27 -20.64 25.10
C LEU A 1103 11.81 -21.07 24.90
N VAL A 1104 11.62 -22.26 24.34
CA VAL A 1104 10.34 -22.96 24.31
C VAL A 1104 10.51 -24.26 25.08
N LEU A 1105 9.69 -24.46 26.10
CA LEU A 1105 9.74 -25.60 27.00
C LEU A 1105 8.46 -26.44 26.87
N ALA A 1106 8.60 -27.77 26.87
CA ALA A 1106 7.49 -28.71 26.96
C ALA A 1106 7.58 -29.50 28.27
N LEU A 1107 6.44 -29.96 28.77
CA LEU A 1107 6.40 -30.96 29.84
C LEU A 1107 7.06 -32.26 29.33
N GLU A 1108 7.80 -32.99 30.18
CA GLU A 1108 8.48 -34.22 29.75
C GLU A 1108 7.52 -35.31 29.26
N GLU A 1109 6.30 -35.35 29.79
CA GLU A 1109 5.25 -36.30 29.42
C GLU A 1109 4.59 -35.97 28.07
N THR A 1110 4.79 -34.76 27.53
CA THR A 1110 4.37 -34.40 26.17
C THR A 1110 5.34 -35.04 25.18
N GLN A 1111 4.85 -36.01 24.40
CA GLN A 1111 5.67 -36.88 23.54
C GLN A 1111 6.40 -36.14 22.42
#